data_AF-A0AA86YYZ8-F1
#
_entry.id   AF-A0AA86YYZ8-F1
#
_cell.length_a   1.000
_cell.length_b   1.000
_cell.length_c   1.000
_cell.angle_alpha   90.00
_cell.angle_beta   90.00
_cell.angle_gamma   90.00
#
_symmetry.space_group_name_H-M   'P 1'
#
loop_
_entity.id
_entity.type
_entity.pdbx_description
1 polymer ?
#
loop_
_entity_poly.entity_id
_entity_poly.type
_entity_poly.pdbx_seq_one_letter_code
_entity_poly.pdbx_strand_id
1 'polypeptide(L)'
;NTQFTKELLFSLKEEVADRKAEIFRIEQVQVTDREAAARWQEQITAKVDYNASEILNIKDAQSSYEKATAQQISQVKADVDGVKSRVTTVETATADLKQSQAKFEQSTTAEFGEMRGYITHFETSLSNVELAVSEAIMQTTAQVNQHSSELLQSKAEVKRIANATATNEKATAELAESVKAQFEEAQAEFVDVRKSIAEKDKAQSERTEQVRAELKKDIDKTNKELSDISAAVTTNTKAIAETDKTLTELQQVSSSRFDSNEATIANLQNTQSNIESSQAETTLQLAAQQNEQGSELLRAKASIRETNKIIVDNDKAYAQKFTQLDSQFEQVNARFTRVESTLADAQQSITETKEQLYSEINSVDRKVTAVDQKVDQTKATLEGAIAESNHTLSAKVEAAQDTANTAKSNAADAKQDIDRYKNSNDQRMLLAETQITANKQAIANEQETRGSQINKINSELGGLNAAFEAQAKTYVDQKGNASSIFGIKNAVVVNGQYYEAQMILGAEVKNGQVVTQIGFSADTFGIFNPVSGKLEPVFFVEDGQVFINEAFINQATIEKLLVGSTIKSKNWDPATKKGLMLDFEKGKLIANDAEITGKIYATDGEFNGTVYIEKLIGDVSNTYIITPGATVIIEPEKYDRIIICPSISIARESSTRRLYNMFVALQKNGVEFVRANLGVDFKVGLTDSEHTIFTATPGISCGSVIIKANERASIKYVASDNSNLILNKTTLIVIKK
;
A
#
# COMPACT_ATOMS: atom_id res chain seq x y z
N ASN A 1 33.39 -137.08 143.26
CA ASN A 1 33.93 -137.56 144.55
C ASN A 1 33.31 -136.79 145.69
N THR A 2 32.93 -137.54 146.72
CA THR A 2 32.37 -137.11 148.01
C THR A 2 33.42 -136.53 148.95
N GLN A 3 32.94 -135.83 149.99
CA GLN A 3 33.54 -135.69 151.34
C GLN A 3 34.81 -134.81 151.47
N PHE A 4 34.88 -133.84 152.40
CA PHE A 4 34.82 -133.88 153.89
C PHE A 4 36.12 -134.50 154.50
N THR A 5 36.62 -134.10 155.68
CA THR A 5 35.96 -133.49 156.86
C THR A 5 36.80 -132.37 157.54
N LYS A 6 36.53 -132.02 158.82
CA LYS A 6 36.89 -130.74 159.51
C LYS A 6 37.86 -130.87 160.70
N GLU A 7 38.57 -129.77 160.99
CA GLU A 7 38.86 -129.10 162.30
C GLU A 7 39.21 -129.89 163.61
N LEU A 8 40.47 -129.71 164.08
CA LEU A 8 40.88 -129.11 165.39
C LEU A 8 40.87 -129.86 166.78
N LEU A 9 42.07 -130.32 167.25
CA LEU A 9 42.64 -130.46 168.64
C LEU A 9 41.86 -131.27 169.76
N PHE A 10 42.37 -131.73 170.93
CA PHE A 10 43.54 -131.47 171.83
C PHE A 10 43.89 -132.69 172.77
N SER A 11 45.14 -132.78 173.29
CA SER A 11 45.58 -133.40 174.60
C SER A 11 45.52 -134.95 174.88
N LEU A 12 45.91 -135.38 176.11
CA LEU A 12 46.21 -136.77 176.61
C LEU A 12 45.52 -137.04 178.01
N LYS A 13 45.66 -138.12 178.84
CA LYS A 13 46.51 -139.36 178.99
C LYS A 13 45.95 -140.31 180.12
N GLU A 14 46.11 -141.66 180.05
CA GLU A 14 46.26 -142.72 181.14
C GLU A 14 45.27 -142.85 182.36
N GLU A 15 45.08 -143.96 183.13
CA GLU A 15 45.24 -145.46 182.99
C GLU A 15 44.56 -146.26 184.16
N VAL A 16 44.37 -147.61 184.05
CA VAL A 16 43.93 -148.65 185.07
C VAL A 16 42.52 -148.44 185.72
N ALA A 17 41.93 -149.38 186.50
CA ALA A 17 41.13 -150.54 186.06
C ALA A 17 39.99 -150.93 187.08
N ASP A 18 39.08 -151.84 186.66
CA ASP A 18 37.96 -152.50 187.38
C ASP A 18 36.63 -151.73 187.65
N ARG A 19 35.50 -152.42 187.38
CA ARG A 19 34.06 -152.08 187.59
C ARG A 19 33.37 -150.94 186.77
N LYS A 20 32.13 -151.26 186.34
CA LYS A 20 30.98 -150.41 185.92
C LYS A 20 30.97 -149.69 184.54
N ALA A 21 29.83 -149.86 183.86
CA ALA A 21 29.11 -148.93 182.97
C ALA A 21 29.56 -148.70 181.49
N GLU A 22 28.57 -148.21 180.72
CA GLU A 22 28.62 -147.55 179.38
C GLU A 22 28.77 -148.38 178.08
N ILE A 23 28.49 -147.69 176.96
CA ILE A 23 28.72 -147.99 175.52
C ILE A 23 27.85 -149.10 174.85
N PHE A 24 26.76 -148.69 174.18
CA PHE A 24 26.11 -149.48 173.09
C PHE A 24 25.21 -148.64 172.15
N ARG A 25 25.66 -147.46 171.68
CA ARG A 25 24.75 -146.45 171.05
C ARG A 25 25.26 -145.74 169.78
N ILE A 26 26.06 -146.42 168.94
CA ILE A 26 26.80 -145.76 167.83
C ILE A 26 26.46 -146.28 166.41
N GLU A 27 26.12 -147.56 166.22
CA GLU A 27 25.98 -148.13 164.86
C GLU A 27 24.82 -147.56 164.02
N GLN A 28 23.82 -146.94 164.66
CA GLN A 28 22.58 -146.52 163.99
C GLN A 28 22.70 -145.25 163.12
N VAL A 29 23.88 -144.62 163.05
CA VAL A 29 24.07 -143.28 162.45
C VAL A 29 24.70 -143.30 161.05
N GLN A 30 25.52 -144.31 160.70
CA GLN A 30 26.34 -144.27 159.47
C GLN A 30 25.59 -144.53 158.15
N VAL A 31 24.35 -145.04 158.18
CA VAL A 31 23.61 -145.41 156.95
C VAL A 31 22.97 -144.18 156.29
N THR A 32 22.45 -143.24 157.08
CA THR A 32 21.49 -142.23 156.64
C THR A 32 22.09 -141.12 155.75
N ASP A 33 23.30 -140.63 156.09
CA ASP A 33 23.95 -139.54 155.35
C ASP A 33 24.29 -139.90 153.90
N ARG A 34 24.51 -141.20 153.64
CA ARG A 34 24.97 -141.68 152.32
C ARG A 34 23.85 -141.65 151.27
N GLU A 35 22.60 -141.85 151.68
CA GLU A 35 21.43 -141.72 150.80
C GLU A 35 21.08 -140.25 150.51
N ALA A 36 21.25 -139.36 151.48
CA ALA A 36 20.96 -137.93 151.34
C ALA A 36 21.89 -137.26 150.29
N ALA A 37 23.18 -137.59 150.31
CA ALA A 37 24.15 -137.05 149.37
C ALA A 37 23.85 -137.44 147.90
N ALA A 38 23.39 -138.68 147.66
CA ALA A 38 23.09 -139.17 146.32
C ALA A 38 21.91 -138.40 145.68
N ARG A 39 20.80 -138.25 146.41
CA ARG A 39 19.59 -137.54 145.92
C ARG A 39 19.87 -136.07 145.58
N TRP A 40 20.80 -135.42 146.28
CA TRP A 40 21.18 -134.04 145.99
C TRP A 40 21.99 -133.93 144.68
N GLN A 41 22.91 -134.87 144.41
CA GLN A 41 23.63 -134.89 143.13
C GLN A 41 22.66 -135.14 141.95
N GLU A 42 21.68 -136.02 142.12
CA GLU A 42 20.67 -136.34 141.10
C GLU A 42 19.82 -135.09 140.74
N GLN A 43 19.38 -134.33 141.74
CA GLN A 43 18.68 -133.05 141.53
C GLN A 43 19.54 -131.97 140.88
N ILE A 44 20.83 -131.89 141.22
CA ILE A 44 21.76 -130.94 140.58
C ILE A 44 21.95 -131.30 139.10
N THR A 45 22.19 -132.57 138.77
CA THR A 45 22.39 -133.02 137.39
C THR A 45 21.16 -132.77 136.54
N ALA A 46 19.96 -133.20 136.97
CA ALA A 46 18.72 -132.98 136.22
C ALA A 46 18.44 -131.49 135.97
N LYS A 47 18.84 -130.60 136.89
CA LYS A 47 18.68 -129.14 136.75
C LYS A 47 19.73 -128.51 135.83
N VAL A 48 20.93 -129.08 135.76
CA VAL A 48 21.95 -128.72 134.76
C VAL A 48 21.52 -129.15 133.36
N ASP A 49 21.00 -130.37 133.20
CA ASP A 49 20.53 -130.89 131.90
C ASP A 49 19.31 -130.10 131.39
N TYR A 50 18.35 -129.78 132.28
CA TYR A 50 17.23 -128.90 131.96
C TYR A 50 17.73 -127.51 131.48
N ASN A 51 18.64 -126.89 132.23
CA ASN A 51 19.20 -125.59 131.84
C ASN A 51 20.00 -125.66 130.53
N ALA A 52 20.71 -126.76 130.26
CA ALA A 52 21.44 -126.96 129.02
C ALA A 52 20.49 -127.13 127.82
N SER A 53 19.38 -127.86 128.01
CA SER A 53 18.32 -127.98 127.00
C SER A 53 17.62 -126.66 126.74
N GLU A 54 17.35 -125.85 127.77
CA GLU A 54 16.77 -124.51 127.60
C GLU A 54 17.75 -123.53 126.93
N ILE A 55 19.04 -123.61 127.24
CA ILE A 55 20.08 -122.84 126.53
C ILE A 55 20.17 -123.26 125.05
N LEU A 56 20.01 -124.56 124.74
CA LEU A 56 19.91 -125.05 123.37
C LEU A 56 18.63 -124.55 122.68
N ASN A 57 17.46 -124.65 123.32
CA ASN A 57 16.20 -124.11 122.81
C ASN A 57 16.32 -122.60 122.52
N ILE A 58 16.90 -121.82 123.43
CA ILE A 58 17.15 -120.38 123.27
C ILE A 58 18.15 -120.12 122.12
N LYS A 59 19.20 -120.94 121.98
CA LYS A 59 20.20 -120.80 120.92
C LYS A 59 19.64 -121.13 119.54
N ASP A 60 18.82 -122.17 119.42
CA ASP A 60 18.18 -122.56 118.17
C ASP A 60 17.03 -121.60 117.81
N ALA A 61 16.32 -121.06 118.81
CA ALA A 61 15.39 -119.94 118.63
C ALA A 61 16.12 -118.66 118.19
N GLN A 62 17.28 -118.33 118.78
CA GLN A 62 18.12 -117.20 118.37
C GLN A 62 18.63 -117.39 116.94
N SER A 63 19.16 -118.58 116.59
CA SER A 63 19.65 -118.85 115.23
C SER A 63 18.51 -118.84 114.20
N SER A 64 17.32 -119.32 114.57
CA SER A 64 16.11 -119.21 113.75
C SER A 64 15.66 -117.76 113.58
N TYR A 65 15.75 -116.95 114.65
CA TYR A 65 15.45 -115.52 114.62
C TYR A 65 16.46 -114.77 113.73
N GLU A 66 17.77 -114.95 113.93
CA GLU A 66 18.84 -114.38 113.10
C GLU A 66 18.67 -114.75 111.62
N LYS A 67 18.29 -116.01 111.33
CA LYS A 67 18.01 -116.47 109.96
C LYS A 67 16.75 -115.83 109.38
N ALA A 68 15.68 -115.68 110.15
CA ALA A 68 14.46 -114.98 109.73
C ALA A 68 14.72 -113.48 109.52
N THR A 69 15.48 -112.82 110.40
CA THR A 69 15.93 -111.44 110.26
C THR A 69 16.83 -111.27 109.04
N ALA A 70 17.75 -112.21 108.77
CA ALA A 70 18.57 -112.18 107.56
C ALA A 70 17.75 -112.37 106.28
N GLN A 71 16.70 -113.21 106.30
CA GLN A 71 15.74 -113.32 105.19
C GLN A 71 14.92 -112.04 105.00
N GLN A 72 14.43 -111.42 106.09
CA GLN A 72 13.73 -110.14 106.03
C GLN A 72 14.65 -109.02 105.51
N ILE A 73 15.89 -108.91 105.98
CA ILE A 73 16.90 -107.97 105.47
C ILE A 73 17.17 -108.21 103.97
N SER A 74 17.22 -109.48 103.54
CA SER A 74 17.43 -109.82 102.13
C SER A 74 16.23 -109.43 101.25
N GLN A 75 15.00 -109.65 101.73
CA GLN A 75 13.78 -109.22 101.04
C GLN A 75 13.68 -107.69 100.99
N VAL A 76 13.85 -107.01 102.13
CA VAL A 76 13.88 -105.53 102.20
C VAL A 76 14.96 -104.96 101.29
N LYS A 77 16.14 -105.60 101.19
CA LYS A 77 17.18 -105.18 100.25
C LYS A 77 16.73 -105.35 98.79
N ALA A 78 16.14 -106.49 98.43
CA ALA A 78 15.63 -106.71 97.07
C ALA A 78 14.51 -105.71 96.71
N ASP A 79 13.61 -105.41 97.65
CA ASP A 79 12.56 -104.41 97.50
C ASP A 79 13.15 -102.99 97.36
N VAL A 80 14.18 -102.66 98.13
CA VAL A 80 14.91 -101.37 98.04
C VAL A 80 15.68 -101.25 96.72
N ASP A 81 16.37 -102.29 96.26
CA ASP A 81 17.07 -102.30 94.97
C ASP A 81 16.06 -102.21 93.80
N GLY A 82 14.89 -102.84 93.93
CA GLY A 82 13.77 -102.72 92.99
C GLY A 82 13.13 -101.32 92.98
N VAL A 83 12.91 -100.72 94.15
CA VAL A 83 12.45 -99.33 94.29
C VAL A 83 13.48 -98.37 93.71
N LYS A 84 14.78 -98.57 93.96
CA LYS A 84 15.87 -97.77 93.39
C LYS A 84 15.89 -97.82 91.87
N SER A 85 15.75 -99.01 91.27
CA SER A 85 15.63 -99.18 89.81
C SER A 85 14.40 -98.44 89.24
N ARG A 86 13.25 -98.52 89.92
CA ARG A 86 12.04 -97.75 89.56
C ARG A 86 12.25 -96.25 89.69
N VAL A 87 12.94 -95.77 90.73
CA VAL A 87 13.30 -94.35 90.91
C VAL A 87 14.18 -93.89 89.75
N THR A 88 15.25 -94.60 89.40
CA THR A 88 16.10 -94.24 88.26
C THR A 88 15.37 -94.24 86.92
N THR A 89 14.39 -95.14 86.73
CA THR A 89 13.51 -95.12 85.55
C THR A 89 12.60 -93.88 85.54
N VAL A 90 12.05 -93.48 86.69
CA VAL A 90 11.24 -92.26 86.84
C VAL A 90 12.07 -90.99 86.69
N GLU A 91 13.29 -90.96 87.21
CA GLU A 91 14.26 -89.86 87.02
C GLU A 91 14.59 -89.67 85.54
N THR A 92 14.85 -90.77 84.83
CA THR A 92 15.11 -90.77 83.37
C THR A 92 13.90 -90.28 82.60
N ALA A 93 12.71 -90.84 82.84
CA ALA A 93 11.47 -90.40 82.18
C ALA A 93 11.13 -88.93 82.50
N THR A 94 11.48 -88.43 83.70
CA THR A 94 11.32 -87.01 84.07
C THR A 94 12.31 -86.11 83.34
N ALA A 95 13.54 -86.58 83.09
CA ALA A 95 14.53 -85.87 82.28
C ALA A 95 14.12 -85.81 80.79
N ASP A 96 13.65 -86.93 80.23
CA ASP A 96 13.15 -87.01 78.85
C ASP A 96 11.88 -86.16 78.65
N LEU A 97 10.97 -86.15 79.63
CA LEU A 97 9.81 -85.27 79.64
C LEU A 97 10.23 -83.80 79.66
N LYS A 98 11.16 -83.41 80.53
CA LYS A 98 11.71 -82.03 80.56
C LYS A 98 12.40 -81.64 79.25
N GLN A 99 13.16 -82.55 78.63
CA GLN A 99 13.80 -82.27 77.34
C GLN A 99 12.75 -82.13 76.22
N SER A 100 11.69 -82.94 76.27
CA SER A 100 10.58 -82.87 75.30
C SER A 100 9.74 -81.59 75.47
N GLN A 101 9.50 -81.17 76.73
CA GLN A 101 8.87 -79.89 77.05
C GLN A 101 9.73 -78.72 76.57
N ALA A 102 11.04 -78.70 76.86
CA ALA A 102 11.94 -77.65 76.39
C ALA A 102 12.03 -77.58 74.85
N LYS A 103 12.02 -78.73 74.15
CA LYS A 103 11.95 -78.78 72.68
C LYS A 103 10.61 -78.24 72.15
N PHE A 104 9.50 -78.58 72.79
CA PHE A 104 8.17 -78.08 72.44
C PHE A 104 8.06 -76.57 72.67
N GLU A 105 8.53 -76.06 73.81
CA GLU A 105 8.62 -74.63 74.13
C GLU A 105 9.51 -73.89 73.12
N GLN A 106 10.66 -74.45 72.74
CA GLN A 106 11.55 -73.87 71.74
C GLN A 106 10.91 -73.83 70.35
N SER A 107 10.27 -74.91 69.89
CA SER A 107 9.57 -74.97 68.59
C SER A 107 8.40 -73.99 68.56
N THR A 108 7.59 -73.96 69.62
CA THR A 108 6.45 -73.05 69.77
C THR A 108 6.91 -71.58 69.79
N THR A 109 8.02 -71.29 70.47
CA THR A 109 8.61 -69.95 70.51
C THR A 109 9.17 -69.52 69.16
N ALA A 110 9.74 -70.45 68.38
CA ALA A 110 10.22 -70.21 67.03
C ALA A 110 9.06 -69.94 66.06
N GLU A 111 8.04 -70.80 66.02
CA GLU A 111 6.86 -70.62 65.15
C GLU A 111 6.11 -69.32 65.47
N PHE A 112 5.86 -69.00 66.75
CA PHE A 112 5.30 -67.69 67.12
C PHE A 112 6.29 -66.54 66.88
N GLY A 113 7.59 -66.79 66.78
CA GLY A 113 8.59 -65.82 66.33
C GLY A 113 8.42 -65.49 64.84
N GLU A 114 8.38 -66.50 63.99
CA GLU A 114 8.14 -66.36 62.55
C GLU A 114 6.77 -65.75 62.25
N MET A 115 5.71 -66.22 62.92
CA MET A 115 4.37 -65.62 62.79
C MET A 115 4.36 -64.12 63.11
N ARG A 116 5.09 -63.68 64.16
CA ARG A 116 5.24 -62.24 64.46
C ARG A 116 6.01 -61.51 63.37
N GLY A 117 7.06 -62.13 62.81
CA GLY A 117 7.77 -61.59 61.64
C GLY A 117 6.86 -61.40 60.42
N TYR A 118 6.04 -62.40 60.08
CA TYR A 118 5.05 -62.30 59.00
C TYR A 118 3.97 -61.26 59.29
N ILE A 119 3.44 -61.19 60.52
CA ILE A 119 2.47 -60.17 60.92
C ILE A 119 3.07 -58.76 60.77
N THR A 120 4.26 -58.51 61.29
CA THR A 120 4.93 -57.21 61.14
C THR A 120 5.26 -56.86 59.68
N HIS A 121 5.55 -57.86 58.83
CA HIS A 121 5.71 -57.63 57.40
C HIS A 121 4.37 -57.28 56.71
N PHE A 122 3.26 -57.91 57.09
CA PHE A 122 1.92 -57.54 56.63
C PHE A 122 1.49 -56.16 57.13
N GLU A 123 1.72 -55.82 58.40
CA GLU A 123 1.45 -54.50 58.98
C GLU A 123 2.24 -53.40 58.25
N THR A 124 3.52 -53.63 57.99
CA THR A 124 4.39 -52.72 57.21
C THR A 124 3.89 -52.58 55.77
N SER A 125 3.50 -53.68 55.13
CA SER A 125 2.99 -53.67 53.76
C SER A 125 1.63 -52.97 53.64
N LEU A 126 0.75 -53.17 54.61
CA LEU A 126 -0.54 -52.50 54.70
C LEU A 126 -0.35 -50.98 54.89
N SER A 127 0.52 -50.57 55.82
CA SER A 127 0.83 -49.16 56.04
C SER A 127 1.43 -48.47 54.81
N ASN A 128 2.29 -49.16 54.05
CA ASN A 128 2.80 -48.67 52.77
C ASN A 128 1.70 -48.51 51.71
N VAL A 129 0.72 -49.41 51.67
CA VAL A 129 -0.45 -49.31 50.77
C VAL A 129 -1.38 -48.18 51.21
N GLU A 130 -1.64 -48.01 52.51
CA GLU A 130 -2.42 -46.90 53.06
C GLU A 130 -1.77 -45.54 52.75
N LEU A 131 -0.43 -45.45 52.83
CA LEU A 131 0.31 -44.26 52.44
C LEU A 131 0.18 -43.98 50.93
N ALA A 132 0.41 -44.97 50.07
CA ALA A 132 0.31 -44.82 48.62
C ALA A 132 -1.12 -44.47 48.15
N VAL A 133 -2.14 -45.05 48.78
CA VAL A 133 -3.55 -44.69 48.55
C VAL A 133 -3.83 -43.25 49.02
N SER A 134 -3.28 -42.84 50.16
CA SER A 134 -3.40 -41.46 50.66
C SER A 134 -2.74 -40.45 49.72
N GLU A 135 -1.54 -40.76 49.20
CA GLU A 135 -0.86 -39.95 48.19
C GLU A 135 -1.67 -39.85 46.89
N ALA A 136 -2.21 -40.97 46.39
CA ALA A 136 -3.05 -40.98 45.19
C ALA A 136 -4.33 -40.15 45.38
N ILE A 137 -4.96 -40.22 46.56
CA ILE A 137 -6.13 -39.38 46.91
C ILE A 137 -5.75 -37.90 46.97
N MET A 138 -4.60 -37.55 47.57
CA MET A 138 -4.11 -36.16 47.61
C MET A 138 -3.79 -35.62 46.21
N GLN A 139 -3.11 -36.39 45.36
CA GLN A 139 -2.82 -36.02 43.97
C GLN A 139 -4.11 -35.84 43.16
N THR A 140 -5.06 -36.77 43.27
CA THR A 140 -6.36 -36.66 42.60
C THR A 140 -7.14 -35.44 43.07
N THR A 141 -7.13 -35.16 44.37
CA THR A 141 -7.78 -33.97 44.97
C THR A 141 -7.14 -32.67 44.48
N ALA A 142 -5.80 -32.64 44.36
CA ALA A 142 -5.08 -31.48 43.80
C ALA A 142 -5.44 -31.25 42.32
N GLN A 143 -5.47 -32.30 41.50
CA GLN A 143 -5.87 -32.23 40.08
C GLN A 143 -7.33 -31.76 39.92
N VAL A 144 -8.26 -32.30 40.72
CA VAL A 144 -9.67 -31.88 40.71
C VAL A 144 -9.82 -30.41 41.11
N ASN A 145 -9.07 -29.94 42.12
CA ASN A 145 -9.07 -28.54 42.53
C ASN A 145 -8.46 -27.62 41.45
N GLN A 146 -7.40 -28.06 40.77
CA GLN A 146 -6.81 -27.35 39.64
C GLN A 146 -7.82 -27.22 38.48
N HIS A 147 -8.38 -28.33 38.00
CA HIS A 147 -9.38 -28.34 36.93
C HIS A 147 -10.63 -27.50 37.29
N SER A 148 -11.04 -27.49 38.56
CA SER A 148 -12.14 -26.64 39.05
C SER A 148 -11.80 -25.15 38.95
N SER A 149 -10.55 -24.77 39.28
CA SER A 149 -10.05 -23.40 39.14
C SER A 149 -9.93 -22.97 37.66
N GLU A 150 -9.40 -23.84 36.80
CA GLU A 150 -9.31 -23.62 35.35
C GLU A 150 -10.70 -23.48 34.72
N LEU A 151 -11.67 -24.31 35.13
CA LEU A 151 -13.08 -24.21 34.70
C LEU A 151 -13.72 -22.90 35.17
N LEU A 152 -13.42 -22.43 36.38
CA LEU A 152 -13.89 -21.13 36.89
C LEU A 152 -13.29 -19.96 36.10
N GLN A 153 -11.99 -20.01 35.76
CA GLN A 153 -11.33 -19.02 34.92
C GLN A 153 -11.93 -19.01 33.51
N SER A 154 -12.04 -20.17 32.86
CA SER A 154 -12.63 -20.32 31.53
C SER A 154 -14.07 -19.80 31.49
N LYS A 155 -14.89 -20.10 32.51
CA LYS A 155 -16.27 -19.60 32.62
C LYS A 155 -16.34 -18.07 32.82
N ALA A 156 -15.38 -17.48 33.52
CA ALA A 156 -15.27 -16.03 33.67
C ALA A 156 -14.79 -15.34 32.37
N GLU A 157 -13.89 -15.99 31.63
CA GLU A 157 -13.37 -15.50 30.34
C GLU A 157 -14.43 -15.58 29.23
N VAL A 158 -15.16 -16.70 29.13
CA VAL A 158 -16.36 -16.83 28.26
C VAL A 158 -17.40 -15.75 28.59
N LYS A 159 -17.61 -15.42 29.89
CA LYS A 159 -18.50 -14.33 30.28
C LYS A 159 -17.98 -12.95 29.87
N ARG A 160 -16.66 -12.71 29.92
CA ARG A 160 -16.04 -11.49 29.36
C ARG A 160 -16.21 -11.41 27.85
N ILE A 161 -15.98 -12.50 27.13
CA ILE A 161 -16.13 -12.58 25.66
C ILE A 161 -17.59 -12.34 25.25
N ALA A 162 -18.56 -12.93 25.95
CA ALA A 162 -19.99 -12.68 25.71
C ALA A 162 -20.36 -11.20 25.91
N ASN A 163 -19.91 -10.59 27.02
CA ASN A 163 -20.13 -9.16 27.26
C ASN A 163 -19.45 -8.27 26.21
N ALA A 164 -18.23 -8.61 25.79
CA ALA A 164 -17.50 -7.88 24.75
C ALA A 164 -18.19 -8.00 23.39
N THR A 165 -18.72 -9.18 23.06
CA THR A 165 -19.47 -9.44 21.81
C THR A 165 -20.75 -8.60 21.79
N ALA A 166 -21.57 -8.65 22.84
CA ALA A 166 -22.78 -7.82 22.95
C ALA A 166 -22.49 -6.31 22.94
N THR A 167 -21.36 -5.88 23.50
CA THR A 167 -20.90 -4.48 23.42
C THR A 167 -20.52 -4.11 21.98
N ASN A 168 -19.85 -5.01 21.25
CA ASN A 168 -19.44 -4.80 19.87
C ASN A 168 -20.64 -4.83 18.89
N GLU A 169 -21.61 -5.72 19.11
CA GLU A 169 -22.89 -5.74 18.39
C GLU A 169 -23.62 -4.40 18.55
N LYS A 170 -23.73 -3.89 19.78
CA LYS A 170 -24.30 -2.57 20.05
C LYS A 170 -23.53 -1.44 19.35
N ALA A 171 -22.20 -1.42 19.46
CA ALA A 171 -21.37 -0.41 18.80
C ALA A 171 -21.46 -0.50 17.26
N THR A 172 -21.64 -1.70 16.69
CA THR A 172 -21.83 -1.91 15.25
C THR A 172 -23.21 -1.41 14.79
N ALA A 173 -24.25 -1.57 15.62
CA ALA A 173 -25.58 -1.01 15.36
C ALA A 173 -25.56 0.53 15.43
N GLU A 174 -24.92 1.10 16.46
CA GLU A 174 -24.75 2.56 16.61
C GLU A 174 -23.93 3.16 15.44
N LEU A 175 -22.89 2.45 14.98
CA LEU A 175 -22.13 2.83 13.78
C LEU A 175 -22.99 2.74 12.51
N ALA A 176 -23.80 1.70 12.34
CA ALA A 176 -24.68 1.56 11.18
C ALA A 176 -25.75 2.66 11.12
N GLU A 177 -26.31 3.04 12.27
CA GLU A 177 -27.27 4.14 12.38
C GLU A 177 -26.60 5.51 12.13
N SER A 178 -25.38 5.71 12.63
CA SER A 178 -24.56 6.91 12.36
C SER A 178 -24.18 7.05 10.88
N VAL A 179 -23.74 5.97 10.23
CA VAL A 179 -23.42 5.95 8.79
C VAL A 179 -24.67 6.18 7.94
N LYS A 180 -25.83 5.63 8.36
CA LYS A 180 -27.11 5.91 7.71
C LYS A 180 -27.48 7.40 7.80
N ALA A 181 -27.35 8.01 8.98
CA ALA A 181 -27.63 9.42 9.18
C ALA A 181 -26.71 10.32 8.33
N GLN A 182 -25.40 10.06 8.31
CA GLN A 182 -24.43 10.78 7.46
C GLN A 182 -24.74 10.62 5.96
N PHE A 183 -25.25 9.47 5.53
CA PHE A 183 -25.64 9.25 4.13
C PHE A 183 -26.94 9.98 3.77
N GLU A 184 -27.91 10.06 4.68
CA GLU A 184 -29.14 10.85 4.51
C GLU A 184 -28.85 12.37 4.52
N GLU A 185 -27.94 12.82 5.38
CA GLU A 185 -27.43 14.20 5.43
C GLU A 185 -26.67 14.58 4.14
N ALA A 186 -25.73 13.74 3.69
CA ALA A 186 -25.01 13.97 2.44
C ALA A 186 -25.92 13.93 1.19
N GLN A 187 -27.01 13.17 1.20
CA GLN A 187 -28.03 13.25 0.15
C GLN A 187 -28.78 14.58 0.18
N ALA A 188 -29.13 15.10 1.36
CA ALA A 188 -29.78 16.40 1.50
C ALA A 188 -28.87 17.55 1.01
N GLU A 189 -27.59 17.56 1.40
CA GLU A 189 -26.61 18.52 0.88
C GLU A 189 -26.50 18.43 -0.64
N PHE A 190 -26.46 17.23 -1.22
CA PHE A 190 -26.36 17.07 -2.67
C PHE A 190 -27.62 17.58 -3.41
N VAL A 191 -28.80 17.50 -2.79
CA VAL A 191 -30.04 18.08 -3.34
C VAL A 191 -29.99 19.61 -3.30
N ASP A 192 -29.57 20.21 -2.18
CA ASP A 192 -29.46 21.68 -2.08
C ASP A 192 -28.33 22.24 -2.97
N VAL A 193 -27.22 21.51 -3.16
CA VAL A 193 -26.19 21.87 -4.15
C VAL A 193 -26.75 21.84 -5.58
N ARG A 194 -27.51 20.79 -5.96
CA ARG A 194 -28.19 20.76 -7.28
C ARG A 194 -29.17 21.92 -7.45
N LYS A 195 -29.92 22.25 -6.41
CA LYS A 195 -30.88 23.36 -6.40
C LYS A 195 -30.17 24.71 -6.55
N SER A 196 -29.08 24.94 -5.82
CA SER A 196 -28.25 26.14 -5.92
C SER A 196 -27.62 26.29 -7.31
N ILE A 197 -27.18 25.19 -7.93
CA ILE A 197 -26.71 25.19 -9.33
C ILE A 197 -27.85 25.58 -10.28
N ALA A 198 -29.04 24.99 -10.15
CA ALA A 198 -30.19 25.32 -11.00
C ALA A 198 -30.66 26.78 -10.83
N GLU A 199 -30.63 27.32 -9.60
CA GLU A 199 -30.95 28.72 -9.31
C GLU A 199 -29.87 29.66 -9.90
N LYS A 200 -28.59 29.29 -9.84
CA LYS A 200 -27.48 30.01 -10.46
C LYS A 200 -27.57 30.02 -11.99
N ASP A 201 -27.86 28.87 -12.61
CA ASP A 201 -27.99 28.74 -14.06
C ASP A 201 -29.20 29.56 -14.57
N LYS A 202 -30.32 29.53 -13.82
CA LYS A 202 -31.46 30.42 -14.06
C LYS A 202 -31.06 31.89 -13.98
N ALA A 203 -30.41 32.32 -12.90
CA ALA A 203 -29.98 33.71 -12.71
C ALA A 203 -28.97 34.16 -13.79
N GLN A 204 -28.10 33.24 -14.25
CA GLN A 204 -27.17 33.50 -15.35
C GLN A 204 -27.89 33.61 -16.70
N SER A 205 -28.95 32.83 -16.94
CA SER A 205 -29.82 32.98 -18.11
C SER A 205 -30.60 34.30 -18.08
N GLU A 206 -31.20 34.66 -16.95
CA GLU A 206 -31.93 35.92 -16.76
C GLU A 206 -31.00 37.13 -16.95
N ARG A 207 -29.79 37.10 -16.38
CA ARG A 207 -28.76 38.12 -16.60
C ARG A 207 -28.29 38.20 -18.06
N THR A 208 -28.19 37.07 -18.76
CA THR A 208 -27.82 37.04 -20.18
C THR A 208 -28.88 37.72 -21.05
N GLU A 209 -30.17 37.50 -20.75
CA GLU A 209 -31.26 38.12 -21.49
C GLU A 209 -31.42 39.62 -21.15
N GLN A 210 -31.17 40.01 -19.89
CA GLN A 210 -31.06 41.43 -19.50
C GLN A 210 -29.96 42.14 -20.28
N VAL A 211 -28.73 41.60 -20.31
CA VAL A 211 -27.61 42.18 -21.07
C VAL A 211 -27.90 42.24 -22.56
N ARG A 212 -28.59 41.23 -23.13
CA ARG A 212 -29.07 41.24 -24.52
C ARG A 212 -30.09 42.37 -24.77
N ALA A 213 -31.01 42.61 -23.83
CA ALA A 213 -32.00 43.68 -23.93
C ALA A 213 -31.39 45.09 -23.79
N GLU A 214 -30.45 45.27 -22.87
CA GLU A 214 -29.70 46.53 -22.70
C GLU A 214 -28.83 46.82 -23.92
N LEU A 215 -28.04 45.86 -24.38
CA LEU A 215 -27.21 46.01 -25.57
C LEU A 215 -28.06 46.32 -26.82
N LYS A 216 -29.24 45.70 -26.97
CA LYS A 216 -30.17 46.04 -28.04
C LYS A 216 -30.68 47.49 -27.92
N LYS A 217 -31.06 47.93 -26.73
CA LYS A 217 -31.52 49.30 -26.47
C LYS A 217 -30.45 50.34 -26.81
N ASP A 218 -29.18 50.06 -26.49
CA ASP A 218 -28.06 50.94 -26.84
C ASP A 218 -27.73 50.92 -28.35
N ILE A 219 -27.87 49.77 -29.02
CA ILE A 219 -27.80 49.67 -30.49
C ILE A 219 -28.92 50.48 -31.15
N ASP A 220 -30.17 50.32 -30.72
CA ASP A 220 -31.33 51.05 -31.25
C ASP A 220 -31.19 52.58 -31.01
N LYS A 221 -30.65 52.98 -29.85
CA LYS A 221 -30.28 54.37 -29.56
C LYS A 221 -29.17 54.89 -30.48
N THR A 222 -28.08 54.15 -30.62
CA THR A 222 -26.92 54.53 -31.45
C THR A 222 -27.31 54.63 -32.93
N ASN A 223 -28.16 53.72 -33.42
CA ASN A 223 -28.73 53.77 -34.76
C ASN A 223 -29.58 55.04 -34.98
N LYS A 224 -30.35 55.47 -33.97
CA LYS A 224 -31.07 56.74 -34.04
C LYS A 224 -30.11 57.93 -34.05
N GLU A 225 -29.12 57.96 -33.17
CA GLU A 225 -28.12 59.04 -33.13
C GLU A 225 -27.35 59.15 -34.47
N LEU A 226 -27.01 58.02 -35.10
CA LEU A 226 -26.46 57.96 -36.46
C LEU A 226 -27.42 58.47 -37.54
N SER A 227 -28.72 58.17 -37.44
CA SER A 227 -29.75 58.70 -38.34
C SER A 227 -29.89 60.22 -38.21
N ASP A 228 -29.93 60.73 -36.99
CA ASP A 228 -30.04 62.17 -36.69
C ASP A 228 -28.77 62.92 -37.15
N ILE A 229 -27.58 62.33 -36.94
CA ILE A 229 -26.30 62.83 -37.49
C ILE A 229 -26.30 62.81 -39.03
N SER A 230 -26.79 61.74 -39.67
CA SER A 230 -26.88 61.66 -41.13
C SER A 230 -27.81 62.73 -41.72
N ALA A 231 -28.93 63.02 -41.05
CA ALA A 231 -29.82 64.12 -41.42
C ALA A 231 -29.16 65.50 -41.23
N ALA A 232 -28.39 65.69 -40.15
CA ALA A 232 -27.62 66.91 -39.91
C ALA A 232 -26.51 67.11 -40.96
N VAL A 233 -25.75 66.06 -41.31
CA VAL A 233 -24.73 66.09 -42.37
C VAL A 233 -25.37 66.40 -43.72
N THR A 234 -26.53 65.80 -44.04
CA THR A 234 -27.29 66.11 -45.26
C THR A 234 -27.73 67.58 -45.30
N THR A 235 -28.12 68.14 -44.16
CA THR A 235 -28.54 69.54 -44.02
C THR A 235 -27.34 70.49 -44.18
N ASN A 236 -26.21 70.20 -43.53
CA ASN A 236 -24.98 70.97 -43.66
C ASN A 236 -24.42 70.91 -45.08
N THR A 237 -24.53 69.77 -45.78
CA THR A 237 -24.13 69.63 -47.18
C THR A 237 -24.93 70.58 -48.09
N LYS A 238 -26.24 70.75 -47.84
CA LYS A 238 -27.07 71.74 -48.55
C LYS A 238 -26.68 73.18 -48.19
N ALA A 239 -26.40 73.45 -46.93
CA ALA A 239 -25.98 74.78 -46.48
C ALA A 239 -24.61 75.20 -47.08
N ILE A 240 -23.67 74.26 -47.21
CA ILE A 240 -22.39 74.48 -47.91
C ILE A 240 -22.62 74.78 -49.38
N ALA A 241 -23.43 73.98 -50.09
CA ALA A 241 -23.73 74.22 -51.51
C ALA A 241 -24.39 75.60 -51.76
N GLU A 242 -25.28 76.05 -50.88
CA GLU A 242 -25.86 77.40 -50.97
C GLU A 242 -24.83 78.50 -50.60
N THR A 243 -23.88 78.19 -49.71
CA THR A 243 -22.77 79.10 -49.37
C THR A 243 -21.80 79.26 -50.55
N ASP A 244 -21.44 78.18 -51.25
CA ASP A 244 -20.59 78.22 -52.45
C ASP A 244 -21.25 79.01 -53.59
N LYS A 245 -22.57 78.84 -53.77
CA LYS A 245 -23.39 79.67 -54.67
C LYS A 245 -23.34 81.15 -54.26
N THR A 246 -23.57 81.45 -52.98
CA THR A 246 -23.52 82.83 -52.45
C THR A 246 -22.12 83.45 -52.61
N LEU A 247 -21.05 82.66 -52.45
CA LEU A 247 -19.67 83.08 -52.67
C LEU A 247 -19.40 83.38 -54.15
N THR A 248 -19.98 82.60 -55.07
CA THR A 248 -19.90 82.83 -56.52
C THR A 248 -20.62 84.13 -56.93
N GLU A 249 -21.81 84.37 -56.38
CA GLU A 249 -22.56 85.62 -56.55
C GLU A 249 -21.77 86.82 -55.97
N LEU A 250 -21.15 86.66 -54.80
CA LEU A 250 -20.31 87.67 -54.17
C LEU A 250 -19.04 87.97 -54.99
N GLN A 251 -18.44 86.98 -55.65
CA GLN A 251 -17.31 87.19 -56.57
C GLN A 251 -17.71 88.05 -57.77
N GLN A 252 -18.88 87.80 -58.39
CA GLN A 252 -19.38 88.67 -59.47
C GLN A 252 -19.63 90.11 -59.00
N VAL A 253 -20.23 90.29 -57.82
CA VAL A 253 -20.46 91.62 -57.23
C VAL A 253 -19.15 92.30 -56.83
N SER A 254 -18.13 91.54 -56.40
CA SER A 254 -16.81 92.09 -56.11
C SER A 254 -16.08 92.53 -57.38
N SER A 255 -16.20 91.78 -58.49
CA SER A 255 -15.63 92.17 -59.79
C SER A 255 -16.23 93.49 -60.28
N SER A 256 -17.56 93.61 -60.35
CA SER A 256 -18.20 94.86 -60.80
C SER A 256 -17.94 96.05 -59.87
N ARG A 257 -17.69 95.80 -58.57
CA ARG A 257 -17.18 96.82 -57.64
C ARG A 257 -15.72 97.19 -57.89
N PHE A 258 -14.85 96.25 -58.27
CA PHE A 258 -13.48 96.57 -58.68
C PHE A 258 -13.46 97.41 -59.96
N ASP A 259 -14.24 97.05 -60.98
CA ASP A 259 -14.37 97.83 -62.22
C ASP A 259 -14.86 99.27 -61.92
N SER A 260 -15.88 99.40 -61.06
CA SER A 260 -16.41 100.71 -60.62
C SER A 260 -15.43 101.50 -59.74
N ASN A 261 -14.59 100.81 -58.96
CA ASN A 261 -13.56 101.45 -58.14
C ASN A 261 -12.36 101.89 -59.00
N GLU A 262 -11.97 101.14 -60.02
CA GLU A 262 -10.92 101.52 -60.98
C GLU A 262 -11.31 102.82 -61.71
N ALA A 263 -12.55 102.89 -62.21
CA ALA A 263 -13.09 104.12 -62.81
C ALA A 263 -13.12 105.31 -61.82
N THR A 264 -13.29 105.04 -60.53
CA THR A 264 -13.28 106.07 -59.47
C THR A 264 -11.84 106.49 -59.12
N ILE A 265 -10.89 105.56 -59.10
CA ILE A 265 -9.46 105.80 -58.86
C ILE A 265 -8.86 106.60 -60.01
N ALA A 266 -9.25 106.36 -61.26
CA ALA A 266 -8.82 107.19 -62.40
C ALA A 266 -9.28 108.66 -62.26
N ASN A 267 -10.48 108.91 -61.72
CA ASN A 267 -10.94 110.27 -61.39
C ASN A 267 -10.15 110.88 -60.20
N LEU A 268 -9.82 110.06 -59.19
CA LEU A 268 -9.01 110.50 -58.05
C LEU A 268 -7.54 110.78 -58.43
N GLN A 269 -6.94 110.05 -59.37
CA GLN A 269 -5.59 110.33 -59.87
C GLN A 269 -5.51 111.68 -60.60
N ASN A 270 -6.52 112.00 -61.43
CA ASN A 270 -6.69 113.34 -61.99
C ASN A 270 -6.85 114.43 -60.93
N THR A 271 -7.37 114.09 -59.74
CA THR A 271 -7.52 115.04 -58.62
C THR A 271 -6.21 115.19 -57.83
N GLN A 272 -5.51 114.08 -57.56
CA GLN A 272 -4.24 114.03 -56.84
C GLN A 272 -3.15 114.86 -57.52
N SER A 273 -3.06 114.79 -58.86
CA SER A 273 -2.10 115.60 -59.64
C SER A 273 -2.27 117.12 -59.47
N ASN A 274 -3.46 117.59 -59.08
CA ASN A 274 -3.73 118.99 -58.78
C ASN A 274 -3.36 119.38 -57.33
N ILE A 275 -3.32 118.41 -56.41
CA ILE A 275 -2.94 118.62 -55.00
C ILE A 275 -1.41 118.63 -54.85
N GLU A 276 -0.69 117.79 -55.57
CA GLU A 276 0.77 117.68 -55.47
C GLU A 276 1.50 118.95 -55.93
N SER A 277 0.89 119.73 -56.85
CA SER A 277 1.37 121.08 -57.19
C SER A 277 1.20 122.11 -56.07
N SER A 278 0.31 121.85 -55.10
CA SER A 278 -0.04 122.79 -54.02
C SER A 278 0.70 122.52 -52.70
N GLN A 279 1.36 121.37 -52.54
CA GLN A 279 1.98 120.97 -51.26
C GLN A 279 3.51 121.18 -51.19
N ALA A 280 4.15 121.58 -52.30
CA ALA A 280 5.54 122.03 -52.28
C ALA A 280 5.75 123.31 -51.41
N GLU A 281 4.73 124.14 -51.29
CA GLU A 281 4.81 125.47 -50.67
C GLU A 281 4.84 125.45 -49.13
N THR A 282 4.27 124.42 -48.49
CA THR A 282 4.21 124.29 -47.01
C THR A 282 5.40 123.55 -46.39
N THR A 283 6.36 123.07 -47.19
CA THR A 283 7.53 122.33 -46.69
C THR A 283 8.55 123.20 -45.92
N LEU A 284 8.40 124.53 -45.95
CA LEU A 284 9.36 125.48 -45.37
C LEU A 284 9.11 125.90 -43.89
N GLN A 285 8.05 125.42 -43.24
CA GLN A 285 7.72 125.83 -41.85
C GLN A 285 7.26 124.68 -40.93
N LEU A 286 8.19 123.78 -40.56
CA LEU A 286 8.53 123.58 -39.13
C LEU A 286 9.83 122.75 -38.92
N ALA A 287 10.91 123.11 -39.61
CA ALA A 287 12.27 122.64 -39.28
C ALA A 287 12.79 123.28 -37.97
N ALA A 288 12.11 122.99 -36.85
CA ALA A 288 12.37 123.57 -35.53
C ALA A 288 12.04 122.57 -34.38
N GLN A 289 12.20 121.26 -34.61
CA GLN A 289 12.14 120.25 -33.56
C GLN A 289 13.49 120.18 -32.81
N GLN A 290 13.81 121.21 -32.02
CA GLN A 290 15.01 121.35 -31.18
C GLN A 290 14.69 122.36 -30.05
N ASN A 291 15.22 122.26 -28.82
CA ASN A 291 15.99 121.16 -28.25
C ASN A 291 15.73 121.03 -26.72
N GLU A 292 15.65 119.79 -26.26
CA GLU A 292 16.35 119.19 -25.10
C GLU A 292 16.69 119.98 -23.82
N GLN A 293 16.47 119.29 -22.70
CA GLN A 293 17.30 119.25 -21.46
C GLN A 293 17.54 120.57 -20.69
N GLY A 294 17.68 120.59 -19.36
CA GLY A 294 17.65 119.51 -18.37
C GLY A 294 18.60 119.80 -17.21
N SER A 295 18.07 119.94 -15.98
CA SER A 295 18.80 119.97 -14.70
C SER A 295 19.63 121.21 -14.31
N GLU A 296 19.07 122.03 -13.40
CA GLU A 296 19.78 122.44 -12.18
C GLU A 296 19.35 121.45 -11.09
N LEU A 297 20.18 120.62 -10.44
CA LEU A 297 21.51 120.81 -9.84
C LEU A 297 21.63 122.07 -8.97
N LEU A 298 21.80 121.86 -7.66
CA LEU A 298 20.83 122.44 -6.73
C LEU A 298 19.39 122.02 -7.18
N ARG A 299 18.27 122.57 -6.69
CA ARG A 299 18.12 123.23 -5.39
C ARG A 299 18.15 122.20 -4.23
N ALA A 300 18.80 121.07 -4.53
CA ALA A 300 19.54 120.13 -3.69
C ALA A 300 20.22 120.75 -2.46
N LYS A 301 19.43 120.90 -1.40
CA LYS A 301 19.85 120.63 -0.02
C LYS A 301 19.96 119.12 0.27
N ALA A 302 19.48 118.28 -0.65
CA ALA A 302 19.38 116.82 -0.49
C ALA A 302 20.71 116.05 -0.69
N SER A 303 21.69 116.62 -1.41
CA SER A 303 22.96 115.98 -1.78
C SER A 303 23.95 115.77 -0.61
N ILE A 304 23.46 115.87 0.63
CA ILE A 304 24.20 115.68 1.89
C ILE A 304 23.69 114.43 2.64
N ARG A 305 22.54 113.87 2.23
CA ARG A 305 21.85 112.79 2.95
C ARG A 305 22.57 111.45 2.88
N GLU A 306 23.21 111.15 1.75
CA GLU A 306 23.90 109.87 1.52
C GLU A 306 25.28 109.83 2.18
N THR A 307 26.00 110.97 2.17
CA THR A 307 27.40 111.03 2.61
C THR A 307 27.54 111.33 4.10
N ASN A 308 26.65 112.14 4.71
CA ASN A 308 26.64 112.37 6.17
C ASN A 308 25.87 111.28 6.95
N LYS A 309 25.76 110.08 6.36
CA LYS A 309 25.84 108.81 7.10
C LYS A 309 27.08 108.75 8.02
N ILE A 310 28.14 109.49 7.69
CA ILE A 310 29.42 109.49 8.40
C ILE A 310 29.28 110.20 9.77
N ILE A 311 28.74 109.43 10.70
CA ILE A 311 29.03 109.40 12.15
C ILE A 311 28.45 110.55 12.98
N VAL A 312 28.54 111.80 12.52
CA VAL A 312 28.46 113.00 13.38
C VAL A 312 27.10 113.69 13.38
N ASP A 313 26.39 113.83 14.49
CA ASP A 313 26.45 113.06 15.75
C ASP A 313 24.99 112.95 16.27
N ASN A 314 24.49 111.77 16.61
CA ASN A 314 24.73 111.09 17.90
C ASN A 314 24.17 111.91 19.08
N ASP A 315 24.60 113.15 19.27
CA ASP A 315 24.15 114.01 20.36
C ASP A 315 22.76 114.63 20.17
N LYS A 316 22.36 114.99 18.94
CA LYS A 316 21.00 115.54 18.74
C LYS A 316 19.91 114.48 18.96
N ALA A 317 20.28 113.20 19.00
CA ALA A 317 19.41 112.10 19.41
C ALA A 317 19.10 112.06 20.92
N TYR A 318 19.79 112.86 21.76
CA TYR A 318 19.43 113.05 23.18
C TYR A 318 18.36 114.13 23.37
N ALA A 319 18.44 115.26 22.65
CA ALA A 319 17.62 116.43 22.94
C ALA A 319 16.11 116.21 22.73
N GLN A 320 15.69 115.61 21.62
CA GLN A 320 14.25 115.40 21.34
C GLN A 320 13.64 114.27 22.19
N LYS A 321 14.45 113.35 22.73
CA LYS A 321 13.97 112.36 23.71
C LYS A 321 13.49 113.02 25.01
N PHE A 322 14.01 114.19 25.38
CA PHE A 322 13.60 114.89 26.61
C PHE A 322 12.17 115.46 26.51
N THR A 323 11.81 116.11 25.40
CA THR A 323 10.41 116.56 25.17
C THR A 323 9.46 115.36 25.09
N GLN A 324 9.93 114.23 24.56
CA GLN A 324 9.19 112.98 24.55
C GLN A 324 9.02 112.38 25.95
N LEU A 325 9.94 112.68 26.90
CA LEU A 325 9.90 112.23 28.30
C LEU A 325 8.93 113.04 29.17
N ASP A 326 8.77 114.33 28.92
CA ASP A 326 7.91 115.22 29.72
C ASP A 326 6.42 114.95 29.44
N SER A 327 6.07 114.78 28.16
CA SER A 327 4.79 114.19 27.73
C SER A 327 4.59 112.75 28.25
N GLN A 328 5.63 112.10 28.78
CA GLN A 328 5.59 110.79 29.42
C GLN A 328 5.57 110.86 30.97
N PHE A 329 5.43 112.04 31.59
CA PHE A 329 5.22 112.17 33.03
C PHE A 329 3.75 112.45 33.41
N GLU A 330 3.06 113.36 32.69
CA GLU A 330 1.60 113.52 32.81
C GLU A 330 0.83 112.25 32.40
N GLN A 331 1.48 111.42 31.56
CA GLN A 331 1.16 110.00 31.36
C GLN A 331 0.81 109.26 32.66
N VAL A 332 1.60 109.46 33.72
CA VAL A 332 1.58 108.65 34.93
C VAL A 332 0.46 109.12 35.86
N ASN A 333 0.31 110.43 36.06
CA ASN A 333 -0.61 110.98 37.06
C ASN A 333 -2.08 110.73 36.69
N ALA A 334 -2.48 111.02 35.44
CA ALA A 334 -3.83 110.75 34.95
C ALA A 334 -4.16 109.24 34.85
N ARG A 335 -3.15 108.36 34.88
CA ARG A 335 -3.33 106.91 35.02
C ARG A 335 -3.46 106.50 36.49
N PHE A 336 -2.74 107.15 37.41
CA PHE A 336 -2.73 106.81 38.83
C PHE A 336 -4.12 106.95 39.46
N THR A 337 -4.82 108.07 39.27
CA THR A 337 -6.20 108.25 39.76
C THR A 337 -7.18 107.24 39.16
N ARG A 338 -6.93 106.78 37.92
CA ARG A 338 -7.74 105.73 37.29
C ARG A 338 -7.44 104.35 37.89
N VAL A 339 -6.20 104.08 38.29
CA VAL A 339 -5.81 102.88 39.05
C VAL A 339 -6.48 102.88 40.43
N GLU A 340 -6.58 104.03 41.13
CA GLU A 340 -7.29 104.14 42.41
C GLU A 340 -8.78 103.80 42.29
N SER A 341 -9.47 104.33 41.27
CA SER A 341 -10.87 103.95 40.98
C SER A 341 -10.98 102.44 40.68
N THR A 342 -10.11 101.93 39.80
CA THR A 342 -10.09 100.50 39.43
C THR A 342 -9.82 99.61 40.64
N LEU A 343 -9.05 100.08 41.63
CA LEU A 343 -8.77 99.36 42.87
C LEU A 343 -10.00 99.31 43.80
N ALA A 344 -10.81 100.38 43.86
CA ALA A 344 -12.07 100.37 44.61
C ALA A 344 -13.10 99.41 43.99
N ASP A 345 -13.25 99.46 42.66
CA ASP A 345 -14.11 98.54 41.91
C ASP A 345 -13.66 97.07 42.10
N ALA A 346 -12.35 96.83 42.07
CA ALA A 346 -11.77 95.51 42.37
C ALA A 346 -12.03 95.07 43.82
N GLN A 347 -11.98 95.97 44.81
CA GLN A 347 -12.23 95.66 46.21
C GLN A 347 -13.68 95.19 46.46
N GLN A 348 -14.66 95.81 45.77
CA GLN A 348 -16.04 95.35 45.78
C GLN A 348 -16.17 93.99 45.07
N SER A 349 -15.62 93.86 43.86
CA SER A 349 -15.68 92.62 43.07
C SER A 349 -15.04 91.43 43.81
N ILE A 350 -13.95 91.64 44.54
CA ILE A 350 -13.32 90.63 45.43
C ILE A 350 -14.28 90.18 46.54
N THR A 351 -15.11 91.09 47.07
CA THR A 351 -16.07 90.78 48.14
C THR A 351 -17.23 89.95 47.60
N GLU A 352 -17.81 90.34 46.46
CA GLU A 352 -18.87 89.58 45.76
C GLU A 352 -18.35 88.19 45.34
N THR A 353 -17.15 88.13 44.78
CA THR A 353 -16.47 86.87 44.42
C THR A 353 -16.24 85.97 45.64
N LYS A 354 -15.93 86.54 46.81
CA LYS A 354 -15.74 85.77 48.05
C LYS A 354 -17.05 85.15 48.56
N GLU A 355 -18.17 85.86 48.48
CA GLU A 355 -19.47 85.29 48.87
C GLU A 355 -19.93 84.20 47.90
N GLN A 356 -19.73 84.41 46.58
CA GLN A 356 -19.94 83.37 45.57
C GLN A 356 -19.05 82.15 45.84
N LEU A 357 -17.75 82.33 46.09
CA LEU A 357 -16.81 81.25 46.41
C LEU A 357 -17.25 80.47 47.65
N TYR A 358 -17.74 81.11 48.71
CA TYR A 358 -18.28 80.39 49.87
C TYR A 358 -19.55 79.60 49.54
N SER A 359 -20.44 80.12 48.67
CA SER A 359 -21.60 79.36 48.19
C SER A 359 -21.19 78.14 47.36
N GLU A 360 -20.22 78.30 46.46
CA GLU A 360 -19.67 77.23 45.63
C GLU A 360 -18.92 76.18 46.46
N ILE A 361 -18.09 76.59 47.42
CA ILE A 361 -17.40 75.68 48.36
C ILE A 361 -18.42 74.84 49.14
N ASN A 362 -19.48 75.45 49.70
CA ASN A 362 -20.55 74.71 50.38
C ASN A 362 -21.35 73.78 49.43
N SER A 363 -21.42 74.10 48.13
CA SER A 363 -22.00 73.21 47.11
C SER A 363 -21.07 72.04 46.77
N VAL A 364 -19.76 72.27 46.72
CA VAL A 364 -18.72 71.26 46.50
C VAL A 364 -18.63 70.32 47.71
N ASP A 365 -18.60 70.83 48.93
CA ASP A 365 -18.52 70.04 50.17
C ASP A 365 -19.66 69.00 50.30
N ARG A 366 -20.90 69.43 49.99
CA ARG A 366 -22.07 68.52 49.91
C ARG A 366 -21.93 67.47 48.81
N LYS A 367 -21.35 67.84 47.65
CA LYS A 367 -21.09 66.90 46.55
C LYS A 367 -19.98 65.90 46.91
N VAL A 368 -18.93 66.34 47.60
CA VAL A 368 -17.86 65.47 48.13
C VAL A 368 -18.46 64.49 49.13
N THR A 369 -19.20 64.96 50.12
CA THR A 369 -19.90 64.10 51.10
C THR A 369 -20.80 63.05 50.43
N ALA A 370 -21.54 63.44 49.37
CA ALA A 370 -22.39 62.52 48.62
C ALA A 370 -21.60 61.56 47.71
N VAL A 371 -20.41 61.96 47.23
CA VAL A 371 -19.47 61.09 46.52
C VAL A 371 -18.85 60.08 47.49
N ASP A 372 -18.41 60.50 48.66
CA ASP A 372 -17.80 59.62 49.67
C ASP A 372 -18.80 58.53 50.14
N GLN A 373 -20.04 58.92 50.45
CA GLN A 373 -21.12 57.95 50.74
C GLN A 373 -21.36 56.96 49.59
N LYS A 374 -21.24 57.41 48.34
CA LYS A 374 -21.39 56.55 47.16
C LYS A 374 -20.15 55.67 46.94
N VAL A 375 -18.95 56.13 47.29
CA VAL A 375 -17.70 55.36 47.29
C VAL A 375 -17.78 54.26 48.35
N ASP A 376 -18.24 54.55 49.56
CA ASP A 376 -18.43 53.55 50.62
C ASP A 376 -19.48 52.49 50.24
N GLN A 377 -20.62 52.90 49.66
CA GLN A 377 -21.62 51.96 49.13
C GLN A 377 -21.06 51.08 48.00
N THR A 378 -20.28 51.68 47.08
CA THR A 378 -19.64 50.95 45.98
C THR A 378 -18.60 49.97 46.51
N LYS A 379 -17.81 50.38 47.51
CA LYS A 379 -16.81 49.57 48.19
C LYS A 379 -17.46 48.38 48.91
N ALA A 380 -18.49 48.60 49.72
CA ALA A 380 -19.19 47.52 50.41
C ALA A 380 -19.83 46.51 49.43
N THR A 381 -20.37 47.00 48.30
CA THR A 381 -20.90 46.15 47.23
C THR A 381 -19.78 45.32 46.57
N LEU A 382 -18.63 45.93 46.32
CA LEU A 382 -17.46 45.27 45.72
C LEU A 382 -16.83 44.25 46.68
N GLU A 383 -16.72 44.56 47.97
CA GLU A 383 -16.24 43.65 49.01
C GLU A 383 -17.15 42.43 49.16
N GLY A 384 -18.48 42.61 49.09
CA GLY A 384 -19.44 41.52 49.02
C GLY A 384 -19.28 40.63 47.78
N ALA A 385 -19.18 41.22 46.60
CA ALA A 385 -18.97 40.49 45.35
C ALA A 385 -17.62 39.75 45.30
N ILE A 386 -16.57 40.32 45.89
CA ILE A 386 -15.26 39.67 46.06
C ILE A 386 -15.39 38.47 47.02
N ALA A 387 -16.12 38.61 48.14
CA ALA A 387 -16.33 37.51 49.07
C ALA A 387 -17.11 36.34 48.45
N GLU A 388 -18.19 36.61 47.70
CA GLU A 388 -18.98 35.59 47.00
C GLU A 388 -18.18 34.92 45.87
N SER A 389 -17.42 35.70 45.11
CA SER A 389 -16.50 35.19 44.08
C SER A 389 -15.41 34.31 44.68
N ASN A 390 -14.81 34.72 45.80
CA ASN A 390 -13.79 33.93 46.51
C ASN A 390 -14.37 32.63 47.08
N HIS A 391 -15.55 32.67 47.70
CA HIS A 391 -16.25 31.47 48.17
C HIS A 391 -16.52 30.48 47.02
N THR A 392 -17.03 30.99 45.89
CA THR A 392 -17.29 30.21 44.68
C THR A 392 -16.00 29.63 44.07
N LEU A 393 -14.89 30.38 44.12
CA LEU A 393 -13.60 29.93 43.64
C LEU A 393 -13.01 28.84 44.54
N SER A 394 -13.04 28.99 45.86
CA SER A 394 -12.59 27.97 46.82
C SER A 394 -13.34 26.65 46.62
N ALA A 395 -14.67 26.68 46.55
CA ALA A 395 -15.47 25.48 46.33
C ALA A 395 -15.15 24.78 44.99
N LYS A 396 -14.83 25.55 43.93
CA LYS A 396 -14.35 24.99 42.64
C LYS A 396 -12.95 24.41 42.73
N VAL A 397 -12.05 25.03 43.51
CA VAL A 397 -10.68 24.53 43.74
C VAL A 397 -10.70 23.24 44.55
N GLU A 398 -11.54 23.14 45.58
CA GLU A 398 -11.75 21.91 46.37
C GLU A 398 -12.28 20.76 45.49
N ALA A 399 -13.35 21.00 44.72
CA ALA A 399 -13.89 19.99 43.81
C ALA A 399 -12.90 19.56 42.72
N ALA A 400 -12.07 20.49 42.21
CA ALA A 400 -11.00 20.17 41.27
C ALA A 400 -9.86 19.36 41.93
N GLN A 401 -9.51 19.67 43.19
CA GLN A 401 -8.50 18.95 43.96
C GLN A 401 -8.95 17.52 44.27
N ASP A 402 -10.22 17.30 44.64
CA ASP A 402 -10.78 15.96 44.85
C ASP A 402 -10.86 15.14 43.56
N THR A 403 -11.21 15.79 42.45
CA THR A 403 -11.17 15.17 41.11
C THR A 403 -9.74 14.74 40.75
N ALA A 404 -8.74 15.60 41.00
CA ALA A 404 -7.32 15.30 40.77
C ALA A 404 -6.79 14.20 41.70
N ASN A 405 -7.19 14.21 42.98
CA ASN A 405 -6.86 13.17 43.96
C ASN A 405 -7.42 11.80 43.52
N THR A 406 -8.68 11.77 43.07
CA THR A 406 -9.35 10.57 42.56
C THR A 406 -8.64 10.03 41.30
N ALA A 407 -8.36 10.91 40.33
CA ALA A 407 -7.62 10.53 39.12
C ALA A 407 -6.20 10.00 39.43
N LYS A 408 -5.53 10.56 40.44
CA LYS A 408 -4.21 10.12 40.92
C LYS A 408 -4.27 8.73 41.59
N SER A 409 -5.33 8.42 42.34
CA SER A 409 -5.54 7.06 42.87
C SER A 409 -5.74 6.07 41.73
N ASN A 410 -6.70 6.33 40.84
CA ASN A 410 -7.01 5.47 39.70
C ASN A 410 -5.78 5.20 38.81
N ALA A 411 -4.90 6.19 38.64
CA ALA A 411 -3.65 6.03 37.91
C ALA A 411 -2.60 5.18 38.65
N ALA A 412 -2.56 5.21 39.99
CA ALA A 412 -1.72 4.35 40.79
C ALA A 412 -2.22 2.89 40.78
N ASP A 413 -3.53 2.68 40.89
CA ASP A 413 -4.18 1.38 40.82
C ASP A 413 -3.99 0.74 39.43
N ALA A 414 -4.24 1.51 38.36
CA ALA A 414 -3.99 1.07 36.98
C ALA A 414 -2.50 0.77 36.72
N LYS A 415 -1.57 1.53 37.31
CA LYS A 415 -0.14 1.20 37.25
C LYS A 415 0.17 -0.11 37.96
N GLN A 416 -0.45 -0.39 39.11
CA GLN A 416 -0.26 -1.65 39.83
C GLN A 416 -0.84 -2.84 39.05
N ASP A 417 -1.99 -2.67 38.39
CA ASP A 417 -2.54 -3.66 37.43
C ASP A 417 -1.56 -3.90 36.27
N ILE A 418 -1.06 -2.86 35.62
CA ILE A 418 -0.11 -2.95 34.50
C ILE A 418 1.17 -3.70 34.92
N ASP A 419 1.73 -3.38 36.08
CA ASP A 419 2.96 -4.02 36.55
C ASP A 419 2.70 -5.48 37.00
N ARG A 420 1.48 -5.82 37.48
CA ARG A 420 1.04 -7.22 37.67
C ARG A 420 0.90 -7.96 36.33
N TYR A 421 0.35 -7.34 35.28
CA TYR A 421 0.23 -7.95 33.94
C TYR A 421 1.60 -8.17 33.28
N LYS A 422 2.56 -7.24 33.42
CA LYS A 422 3.95 -7.43 32.96
C LYS A 422 4.57 -8.65 33.60
N ASN A 423 4.64 -8.70 34.93
CA ASN A 423 5.24 -9.83 35.65
C ASN A 423 4.61 -11.18 35.24
N SER A 424 3.30 -11.23 35.03
CA SER A 424 2.61 -12.42 34.53
C SER A 424 3.02 -12.80 33.10
N ASN A 425 3.09 -11.83 32.18
CA ASN A 425 3.55 -12.07 30.81
C ASN A 425 5.04 -12.41 30.74
N ASP A 426 5.90 -11.82 31.56
CA ASP A 426 7.32 -12.13 31.63
C ASP A 426 7.55 -13.57 32.12
N GLN A 427 6.77 -14.03 33.12
CA GLN A 427 6.77 -15.44 33.54
C GLN A 427 6.26 -16.37 32.44
N ARG A 428 5.18 -16.01 31.73
CA ARG A 428 4.67 -16.79 30.58
C ARG A 428 5.66 -16.82 29.41
N MET A 429 6.41 -15.74 29.19
CA MET A 429 7.44 -15.65 28.16
C MET A 429 8.67 -16.48 28.53
N LEU A 430 9.12 -16.46 29.78
CA LEU A 430 10.18 -17.33 30.29
C LEU A 430 9.80 -18.82 30.21
N LEU A 431 8.55 -19.17 30.54
CA LEU A 431 8.02 -20.53 30.36
C LEU A 431 7.95 -20.90 28.87
N ALA A 432 7.53 -19.99 28.01
CA ALA A 432 7.50 -20.20 26.56
C ALA A 432 8.91 -20.36 25.97
N GLU A 433 9.90 -19.56 26.40
CA GLU A 433 11.31 -19.69 26.00
C GLU A 433 11.91 -21.01 26.48
N THR A 434 11.58 -21.44 27.71
CA THR A 434 11.97 -22.74 28.26
C THR A 434 11.37 -23.88 27.42
N GLN A 435 10.07 -23.82 27.12
CA GLN A 435 9.39 -24.82 26.29
C GLN A 435 9.87 -24.79 24.84
N ILE A 436 10.16 -23.62 24.26
CA ILE A 436 10.75 -23.48 22.93
C ILE A 436 12.17 -24.05 22.91
N THR A 437 12.94 -23.92 24.00
CA THR A 437 14.29 -24.49 24.12
C THR A 437 14.25 -26.02 24.26
N ALA A 438 13.34 -26.54 25.09
CA ALA A 438 13.08 -27.97 25.20
C ALA A 438 12.56 -28.55 23.86
N ASN A 439 11.65 -27.85 23.17
CA ASN A 439 11.16 -28.23 21.86
C ASN A 439 12.26 -28.14 20.79
N LYS A 440 13.16 -27.16 20.84
CA LYS A 440 14.34 -27.08 19.95
C LYS A 440 15.28 -28.27 20.17
N GLN A 441 15.52 -28.67 21.43
CA GLN A 441 16.32 -29.86 21.74
C GLN A 441 15.61 -31.15 21.28
N ALA A 442 14.31 -31.28 21.52
CA ALA A 442 13.52 -32.40 21.03
C ALA A 442 13.53 -32.48 19.49
N ILE A 443 13.32 -31.35 18.80
CA ILE A 443 13.38 -31.25 17.33
C ILE A 443 14.79 -31.52 16.82
N ALA A 444 15.86 -31.09 17.52
CA ALA A 444 17.23 -31.40 17.14
C ALA A 444 17.52 -32.90 17.24
N ASN A 445 17.16 -33.54 18.36
CA ASN A 445 17.29 -34.99 18.54
C ASN A 445 16.42 -35.77 17.52
N GLU A 446 15.23 -35.26 17.22
CA GLU A 446 14.32 -35.82 16.21
C GLU A 446 14.83 -35.55 14.77
N GLN A 447 15.60 -34.49 14.53
CA GLN A 447 16.28 -34.20 13.26
C GLN A 447 17.59 -34.99 13.11
N GLU A 448 18.27 -35.35 14.19
CA GLU A 448 19.40 -36.30 14.16
C GLU A 448 18.88 -37.73 13.92
N THR A 449 17.77 -38.09 14.59
CA THR A 449 17.07 -39.36 14.38
C THR A 449 16.47 -39.45 12.97
N ARG A 450 15.74 -38.42 12.51
CA ARG A 450 15.27 -38.35 11.13
C ARG A 450 16.41 -38.19 10.13
N GLY A 451 17.51 -37.53 10.46
CA GLY A 451 18.69 -37.44 9.60
C GLY A 451 19.32 -38.81 9.38
N SER A 452 19.40 -39.62 10.44
CA SER A 452 19.82 -41.02 10.36
C SER A 452 18.83 -41.88 9.55
N GLN A 453 17.53 -41.69 9.75
CA GLN A 453 16.49 -42.35 8.96
C GLN A 453 16.46 -41.88 7.49
N ILE A 454 16.71 -40.60 7.20
CA ILE A 454 16.73 -40.00 5.87
C ILE A 454 18.02 -40.38 5.13
N ASN A 455 19.16 -40.50 5.80
CA ASN A 455 20.36 -41.09 5.19
C ASN A 455 20.12 -42.55 4.81
N LYS A 456 19.41 -43.31 5.66
CA LYS A 456 18.98 -44.67 5.33
C LYS A 456 17.97 -44.69 4.16
N ILE A 457 16.92 -43.87 4.22
CA ILE A 457 15.87 -43.78 3.19
C ILE A 457 16.44 -43.25 1.86
N ASN A 458 17.38 -42.31 1.86
CA ASN A 458 18.07 -41.84 0.66
C ASN A 458 18.98 -42.94 0.05
N SER A 459 19.50 -43.87 0.87
CA SER A 459 20.17 -45.08 0.38
C SER A 459 19.19 -46.15 -0.14
N GLU A 460 17.90 -46.02 0.14
CA GLU A 460 16.82 -46.93 -0.28
C GLU A 460 15.91 -46.33 -1.41
N LEU A 461 15.90 -44.99 -1.60
CA LEU A 461 15.06 -44.22 -2.54
C LEU A 461 15.86 -43.22 -3.41
N GLY A 462 17.13 -43.47 -3.67
CA GLY A 462 18.00 -42.53 -4.37
C GLY A 462 17.55 -42.20 -5.81
N GLY A 463 17.04 -40.98 -6.04
CA GLY A 463 17.02 -40.41 -7.41
C GLY A 463 15.99 -39.32 -7.75
N LEU A 464 14.87 -39.16 -7.02
CA LEU A 464 13.78 -38.28 -7.44
C LEU A 464 13.39 -37.25 -6.37
N ASN A 465 13.70 -35.97 -6.62
CA ASN A 465 13.20 -34.83 -5.84
C ASN A 465 12.40 -33.89 -6.75
N ALA A 466 11.17 -33.58 -6.36
CA ALA A 466 10.32 -32.58 -7.01
C ALA A 466 10.02 -31.43 -6.04
N ALA A 467 10.00 -30.20 -6.54
CA ALA A 467 9.81 -29.00 -5.75
C ALA A 467 8.81 -28.03 -6.41
N PHE A 468 7.99 -27.38 -5.59
CA PHE A 468 7.05 -26.33 -5.97
C PHE A 468 7.27 -25.12 -5.09
N GLU A 469 7.38 -23.94 -5.70
CA GLU A 469 7.54 -22.66 -5.00
C GLU A 469 6.58 -21.63 -5.62
N ALA A 470 5.76 -20.99 -4.78
CA ALA A 470 4.95 -19.84 -5.17
C ALA A 470 5.28 -18.66 -4.24
N GLN A 471 5.65 -17.52 -4.82
CA GLN A 471 6.00 -16.31 -4.09
C GLN A 471 5.15 -15.13 -4.56
N ALA A 472 4.64 -14.34 -3.60
CA ALA A 472 4.05 -13.03 -3.84
C ALA A 472 4.84 -11.99 -3.06
N LYS A 473 5.20 -10.88 -3.72
CA LYS A 473 5.93 -9.77 -3.08
C LYS A 473 5.36 -8.43 -3.55
N THR A 474 4.88 -7.64 -2.59
CA THR A 474 4.41 -6.27 -2.79
C THR A 474 5.18 -5.31 -1.92
N TYR A 475 5.51 -4.11 -2.43
CA TYR A 475 5.97 -2.99 -1.62
C TYR A 475 5.66 -1.64 -2.28
N VAL A 476 5.65 -0.58 -1.47
CA VAL A 476 5.64 0.83 -1.89
C VAL A 476 6.67 1.56 -1.03
N ASP A 477 7.46 2.47 -1.61
CA ASP A 477 8.44 3.29 -0.88
C ASP A 477 8.01 4.77 -0.75
N GLN A 478 8.69 5.52 0.12
CA GLN A 478 8.44 6.95 0.35
C GLN A 478 8.84 7.86 -0.84
N LYS A 479 9.39 7.30 -1.92
CA LYS A 479 9.75 8.01 -3.15
C LYS A 479 8.72 7.77 -4.27
N GLY A 480 7.65 7.03 -3.99
CA GLY A 480 6.62 6.68 -4.98
C GLY A 480 7.00 5.52 -5.89
N ASN A 481 8.09 4.78 -5.60
CA ASN A 481 8.34 3.51 -6.27
C ASN A 481 7.44 2.44 -5.68
N ALA A 482 6.94 1.54 -6.52
CA ALA A 482 6.08 0.43 -6.12
C ALA A 482 6.46 -0.83 -6.88
N SER A 483 6.22 -1.99 -6.28
CA SER A 483 6.36 -3.27 -6.97
C SER A 483 5.29 -4.23 -6.50
N SER A 484 4.72 -4.98 -7.44
CA SER A 484 3.84 -6.11 -7.20
C SER A 484 4.27 -7.24 -8.13
N ILE A 485 4.81 -8.31 -7.56
CA ILE A 485 5.33 -9.47 -8.29
C ILE A 485 4.71 -10.74 -7.73
N PHE A 486 4.24 -11.60 -8.63
CA PHE A 486 3.81 -12.96 -8.35
C PHE A 486 4.60 -13.93 -9.22
N GLY A 487 5.23 -14.92 -8.60
CA GLY A 487 6.05 -15.93 -9.28
C GLY A 487 5.66 -17.35 -8.86
N ILE A 488 5.63 -18.26 -9.83
CA ILE A 488 5.50 -19.70 -9.61
C ILE A 488 6.71 -20.38 -10.24
N LYS A 489 7.31 -21.34 -9.52
CA LYS A 489 8.32 -22.27 -10.03
C LYS A 489 7.91 -23.71 -9.75
N ASN A 490 8.14 -24.56 -10.72
CA ASN A 490 8.12 -26.02 -10.58
C ASN A 490 9.50 -26.53 -10.97
N ALA A 491 10.08 -27.43 -10.20
CA ALA A 491 11.37 -28.00 -10.52
C ALA A 491 11.46 -29.49 -10.18
N VAL A 492 12.27 -30.23 -10.94
CA VAL A 492 12.60 -31.63 -10.69
C VAL A 492 14.10 -31.85 -10.82
N VAL A 493 14.65 -32.70 -9.94
CA VAL A 493 16.02 -33.20 -10.04
C VAL A 493 15.98 -34.62 -10.58
N VAL A 494 16.62 -34.84 -11.72
CA VAL A 494 16.71 -36.15 -12.40
C VAL A 494 18.18 -36.41 -12.71
N ASN A 495 18.73 -37.52 -12.22
CA ASN A 495 20.15 -37.89 -12.39
C ASN A 495 21.15 -36.78 -11.96
N GLY A 496 20.77 -35.95 -10.99
CA GLY A 496 21.56 -34.80 -10.52
C GLY A 496 21.47 -33.53 -11.39
N GLN A 497 20.78 -33.57 -12.53
CA GLN A 497 20.44 -32.39 -13.31
C GLN A 497 19.15 -31.76 -12.79
N TYR A 498 19.11 -30.43 -12.75
CA TYR A 498 17.98 -29.63 -12.27
C TYR A 498 17.23 -29.03 -13.45
N TYR A 499 15.95 -29.34 -13.57
CA TYR A 499 15.05 -28.82 -14.60
C TYR A 499 14.01 -27.94 -13.92
N GLU A 500 13.82 -26.70 -14.39
CA GLU A 500 12.82 -25.77 -13.86
C GLU A 500 11.88 -25.25 -14.96
N ALA A 501 10.62 -25.04 -14.58
CA ALA A 501 9.64 -24.28 -15.32
C ALA A 501 9.09 -23.17 -14.42
N GLN A 502 9.25 -21.91 -14.82
CA GLN A 502 8.83 -20.74 -14.04
C GLN A 502 7.97 -19.74 -14.82
N MET A 503 7.05 -19.11 -14.10
CA MET A 503 6.18 -18.02 -14.56
C MET A 503 6.30 -16.84 -13.61
N ILE A 504 6.44 -15.63 -14.14
CA ILE A 504 6.50 -14.38 -13.37
C ILE A 504 5.51 -13.37 -13.96
N LEU A 505 4.60 -12.87 -13.14
CA LEU A 505 3.75 -11.70 -13.42
C LEU A 505 4.23 -10.54 -12.55
N GLY A 506 4.46 -9.37 -13.14
CA GLY A 506 5.01 -8.23 -12.42
C GLY A 506 4.51 -6.87 -12.92
N ALA A 507 4.35 -5.95 -11.97
CA ALA A 507 4.22 -4.52 -12.21
C ALA A 507 5.21 -3.77 -11.31
N GLU A 508 6.06 -2.92 -11.89
CA GLU A 508 6.99 -2.06 -11.17
C GLU A 508 6.77 -0.60 -11.58
N VAL A 509 6.76 0.30 -10.59
CA VAL A 509 6.85 1.74 -10.77
C VAL A 509 8.22 2.17 -10.27
N LYS A 510 9.06 2.70 -11.16
CA LYS A 510 10.45 3.06 -10.87
C LYS A 510 10.75 4.43 -11.47
N ASN A 511 11.14 5.40 -10.64
CA ASN A 511 11.40 6.79 -11.06
C ASN A 511 10.23 7.43 -11.86
N GLY A 512 8.99 7.06 -11.55
CA GLY A 512 7.79 7.51 -12.27
C GLY A 512 7.48 6.78 -13.58
N GLN A 513 8.35 5.89 -14.06
CA GLN A 513 8.06 5.01 -15.19
C GLN A 513 7.37 3.73 -14.71
N VAL A 514 6.28 3.34 -15.38
CA VAL A 514 5.56 2.09 -15.13
C VAL A 514 6.05 1.02 -16.10
N VAL A 515 6.38 -0.15 -15.59
CA VAL A 515 6.70 -1.36 -16.39
C VAL A 515 5.79 -2.49 -15.92
N THR A 516 5.08 -3.11 -16.85
CA THR A 516 4.29 -4.33 -16.60
C THR A 516 4.82 -5.45 -17.50
N GLN A 517 4.90 -6.66 -16.94
CA GLN A 517 5.56 -7.79 -17.60
C GLN A 517 4.94 -9.12 -17.18
N ILE A 518 4.85 -10.04 -18.15
CA ILE A 518 4.54 -11.45 -17.94
C ILE A 518 5.65 -12.23 -18.62
N GLY A 519 6.34 -13.09 -17.89
CA GLY A 519 7.47 -13.89 -18.36
C GLY A 519 7.27 -15.37 -18.06
N PHE A 520 7.70 -16.21 -18.99
CA PHE A 520 7.73 -17.66 -18.85
C PHE A 520 9.14 -18.15 -19.20
N SER A 521 9.63 -19.18 -18.50
CA SER A 521 10.87 -19.89 -18.81
C SER A 521 10.63 -21.38 -18.59
N ALA A 522 10.57 -22.13 -19.69
CA ALA A 522 10.44 -23.58 -19.76
C ALA A 522 10.82 -24.04 -21.19
N ASP A 523 11.11 -25.32 -21.38
CA ASP A 523 11.41 -25.89 -22.70
C ASP A 523 10.19 -25.83 -23.66
N THR A 524 8.99 -25.80 -23.09
CA THR A 524 7.71 -25.78 -23.82
C THR A 524 6.70 -24.87 -23.13
N PHE A 525 5.99 -24.03 -23.90
CA PHE A 525 4.85 -23.22 -23.41
C PHE A 525 3.65 -23.39 -24.34
N GLY A 526 2.47 -23.70 -23.79
CA GLY A 526 1.27 -23.97 -24.58
C GLY A 526 -0.01 -23.35 -23.99
N ILE A 527 -0.81 -22.74 -24.86
CA ILE A 527 -2.20 -22.37 -24.61
C ILE A 527 -3.07 -23.37 -25.35
N PHE A 528 -3.94 -24.07 -24.61
CA PHE A 528 -4.73 -25.20 -25.11
C PHE A 528 -6.23 -24.91 -25.08
N ASN A 529 -6.94 -25.38 -26.11
CA ASN A 529 -8.39 -25.42 -26.16
C ASN A 529 -8.92 -26.74 -25.56
N PRO A 530 -9.73 -26.72 -24.49
CA PRO A 530 -10.20 -27.93 -23.80
C PRO A 530 -11.47 -28.57 -24.40
N VAL A 531 -12.04 -28.00 -25.48
CA VAL A 531 -13.40 -28.29 -25.98
C VAL A 531 -13.69 -29.74 -26.38
N SER A 532 -12.69 -30.60 -26.56
CA SER A 532 -12.85 -32.02 -26.91
C SER A 532 -12.49 -33.02 -25.80
N GLY A 533 -12.09 -32.55 -24.62
CA GLY A 533 -11.44 -33.39 -23.60
C GLY A 533 -10.00 -33.78 -23.93
N LYS A 534 -9.46 -33.27 -25.05
CA LYS A 534 -8.04 -33.30 -25.40
C LYS A 534 -7.44 -31.91 -25.22
N LEU A 535 -6.15 -31.83 -24.95
CA LEU A 535 -5.41 -30.57 -24.91
C LEU A 535 -4.95 -30.23 -26.33
N GLU A 536 -5.79 -29.52 -27.08
CA GLU A 536 -5.48 -29.10 -28.46
C GLU A 536 -4.80 -27.72 -28.43
N PRO A 537 -3.51 -27.59 -28.79
CA PRO A 537 -2.81 -26.31 -28.72
C PRO A 537 -3.35 -25.32 -29.75
N VAL A 538 -3.61 -24.08 -29.31
CA VAL A 538 -3.95 -22.95 -30.18
C VAL A 538 -2.78 -21.98 -30.37
N PHE A 539 -1.89 -21.91 -29.37
CA PHE A 539 -0.60 -21.23 -29.42
C PHE A 539 0.41 -22.10 -28.66
N PHE A 540 1.56 -22.37 -29.25
CA PHE A 540 2.55 -23.29 -28.69
C PHE A 540 3.97 -22.80 -29.02
N VAL A 541 4.89 -22.94 -28.06
CA VAL A 541 6.30 -22.59 -28.20
C VAL A 541 7.14 -23.79 -27.79
N GLU A 542 8.01 -24.22 -28.69
CA GLU A 542 8.89 -25.41 -28.55
C GLU A 542 10.14 -25.15 -29.42
N ASP A 543 11.33 -25.53 -28.94
CA ASP A 543 12.63 -25.25 -29.59
C ASP A 543 12.84 -23.78 -30.02
N GLY A 544 12.22 -22.84 -29.30
CA GLY A 544 12.24 -21.41 -29.61
C GLY A 544 11.40 -20.99 -30.83
N GLN A 545 10.64 -21.90 -31.43
CA GLN A 545 9.72 -21.63 -32.54
C GLN A 545 8.28 -21.46 -32.03
N VAL A 546 7.47 -20.66 -32.74
CA VAL A 546 6.07 -20.40 -32.39
C VAL A 546 5.14 -21.07 -33.39
N PHE A 547 4.28 -21.96 -32.89
CA PHE A 547 3.28 -22.68 -33.66
C PHE A 547 1.88 -22.16 -33.34
N ILE A 548 1.10 -21.84 -34.38
CA ILE A 548 -0.27 -21.33 -34.26
C ILE A 548 -1.10 -22.00 -35.36
N ASN A 549 -2.20 -22.66 -34.98
CA ASN A 549 -3.04 -23.43 -35.91
C ASN A 549 -3.99 -22.54 -36.74
N GLU A 550 -4.60 -21.52 -36.13
CA GLU A 550 -5.36 -20.48 -36.81
C GLU A 550 -5.24 -19.16 -36.02
N ALA A 551 -5.19 -18.01 -36.70
CA ALA A 551 -5.09 -16.70 -36.08
C ALA A 551 -6.01 -15.68 -36.78
N PHE A 552 -6.89 -15.03 -36.01
CA PHE A 552 -7.64 -13.86 -36.47
C PHE A 552 -6.90 -12.58 -36.09
N ILE A 553 -6.25 -11.96 -37.07
CA ILE A 553 -5.38 -10.79 -36.85
C ILE A 553 -6.03 -9.56 -37.50
N ASN A 554 -6.30 -8.52 -36.70
CA ASN A 554 -6.91 -7.27 -37.18
C ASN A 554 -5.98 -6.47 -38.11
N GLN A 555 -4.71 -6.36 -37.75
CA GLN A 555 -3.65 -5.75 -38.56
C GLN A 555 -2.31 -6.39 -38.21
N ALA A 556 -1.48 -6.64 -39.22
CA ALA A 556 -0.10 -7.09 -39.06
C ALA A 556 0.85 -6.15 -39.81
N THR A 557 1.90 -5.67 -39.13
CA THR A 557 3.05 -5.01 -39.76
C THR A 557 4.20 -6.00 -39.74
N ILE A 558 4.74 -6.36 -40.90
CA ILE A 558 5.79 -7.38 -41.02
C ILE A 558 6.96 -6.80 -41.80
N GLU A 559 8.06 -6.47 -41.12
CA GLU A 559 9.25 -5.89 -41.76
C GLU A 559 10.03 -6.91 -42.60
N LYS A 560 10.04 -8.17 -42.15
CA LYS A 560 10.77 -9.28 -42.77
C LYS A 560 9.93 -10.55 -42.64
N LEU A 561 9.70 -11.24 -43.75
CA LEU A 561 8.99 -12.51 -43.81
C LEU A 561 9.75 -13.47 -44.72
N LEU A 562 10.03 -14.68 -44.24
CA LEU A 562 10.55 -15.77 -45.04
C LEU A 562 9.46 -16.82 -45.18
N VAL A 563 8.83 -16.91 -46.36
CA VAL A 563 7.76 -17.85 -46.65
C VAL A 563 8.36 -19.11 -47.28
N GLY A 564 8.19 -20.27 -46.63
CA GLY A 564 8.73 -21.54 -47.14
C GLY A 564 7.96 -22.13 -48.33
N SER A 565 6.68 -21.80 -48.50
CA SER A 565 5.81 -22.43 -49.51
C SER A 565 4.86 -21.45 -50.23
N THR A 566 3.65 -21.21 -49.70
CA THR A 566 2.61 -20.42 -50.40
C THR A 566 1.81 -19.51 -49.48
N ILE A 567 1.49 -18.30 -49.93
CA ILE A 567 0.40 -17.48 -49.38
C ILE A 567 -0.81 -17.59 -50.33
N LYS A 568 -2.02 -17.75 -49.77
CA LYS A 568 -3.28 -17.96 -50.52
C LYS A 568 -4.41 -17.12 -49.92
N SER A 569 -5.31 -16.62 -50.75
CA SER A 569 -6.57 -16.04 -50.29
C SER A 569 -7.53 -17.13 -49.81
N LYS A 570 -8.48 -16.80 -48.90
CA LYS A 570 -9.46 -17.75 -48.35
C LYS A 570 -10.35 -18.42 -49.41
N ASN A 571 -10.50 -17.80 -50.58
CA ASN A 571 -11.24 -18.31 -51.73
C ASN A 571 -10.36 -18.96 -52.81
N TRP A 572 -9.09 -19.31 -52.49
CA TRP A 572 -8.19 -19.97 -53.44
C TRP A 572 -8.67 -21.38 -53.80
N ASP A 573 -8.94 -21.60 -55.09
CA ASP A 573 -9.23 -22.92 -55.64
C ASP A 573 -8.07 -23.39 -56.55
N PRO A 574 -7.37 -24.49 -56.21
CA PRO A 574 -6.28 -25.00 -57.03
C PRO A 574 -6.73 -25.58 -58.38
N ALA A 575 -8.00 -25.91 -58.57
CA ALA A 575 -8.53 -26.40 -59.84
C ALA A 575 -8.88 -25.24 -60.80
N THR A 576 -9.76 -24.32 -60.41
CA THR A 576 -10.16 -23.17 -61.26
C THR A 576 -9.19 -21.99 -61.25
N LYS A 577 -8.18 -21.99 -60.36
CA LYS A 577 -7.25 -20.88 -60.10
C LYS A 577 -7.92 -19.58 -59.63
N LYS A 578 -9.18 -19.67 -59.18
CA LYS A 578 -9.91 -18.55 -58.56
C LYS A 578 -9.24 -18.13 -57.26
N GLY A 579 -9.28 -16.83 -56.95
CA GLY A 579 -8.59 -16.23 -55.81
C GLY A 579 -7.19 -15.70 -56.17
N LEU A 580 -6.33 -15.58 -55.17
CA LEU A 580 -4.92 -15.16 -55.28
C LEU A 580 -4.03 -16.22 -54.61
N MET A 581 -2.93 -16.58 -55.25
CA MET A 581 -1.83 -17.36 -54.68
C MET A 581 -0.47 -16.76 -55.04
N LEU A 582 0.40 -16.66 -54.04
CA LEU A 582 1.84 -16.50 -54.18
C LEU A 582 2.50 -17.84 -53.85
N ASP A 583 3.20 -18.43 -54.81
CA ASP A 583 3.98 -19.68 -54.68
C ASP A 583 5.46 -19.31 -54.70
N PHE A 584 6.09 -19.33 -53.52
CA PHE A 584 7.47 -18.90 -53.31
C PHE A 584 8.48 -19.99 -53.69
N GLU A 585 8.11 -21.28 -53.62
CA GLU A 585 8.91 -22.40 -54.13
C GLU A 585 9.14 -22.29 -55.64
N LYS A 586 8.11 -21.84 -56.40
CA LYS A 586 8.11 -21.84 -57.87
C LYS A 586 8.17 -20.44 -58.47
N GLY A 587 8.23 -19.40 -57.64
CA GLY A 587 8.30 -17.99 -58.06
C GLY A 587 7.08 -17.52 -58.85
N LYS A 588 5.86 -17.95 -58.48
CA LYS A 588 4.62 -17.64 -59.24
C LYS A 588 3.63 -16.81 -58.45
N LEU A 589 3.10 -15.77 -59.08
CA LEU A 589 1.84 -15.13 -58.72
C LEU A 589 0.75 -15.70 -59.63
N ILE A 590 -0.37 -16.16 -59.06
CA ILE A 590 -1.56 -16.57 -59.82
C ILE A 590 -2.76 -15.85 -59.22
N ALA A 591 -3.47 -15.08 -60.04
CA ALA A 591 -4.69 -14.39 -59.66
C ALA A 591 -5.67 -14.39 -60.84
N ASN A 592 -6.97 -14.56 -60.56
CA ASN A 592 -8.01 -14.66 -61.59
C ASN A 592 -8.75 -13.33 -61.84
N ASP A 593 -8.76 -12.43 -60.86
CA ASP A 593 -9.46 -11.15 -60.88
C ASP A 593 -8.59 -10.14 -60.12
N ALA A 594 -7.64 -9.52 -60.82
CA ALA A 594 -6.56 -8.73 -60.23
C ALA A 594 -6.48 -7.33 -60.85
N GLU A 595 -6.85 -6.32 -60.07
CA GLU A 595 -6.60 -4.92 -60.40
C GLU A 595 -5.15 -4.57 -60.05
N ILE A 596 -4.34 -4.28 -61.07
CA ILE A 596 -2.93 -3.88 -60.91
C ILE A 596 -2.77 -2.45 -61.41
N THR A 597 -2.51 -1.52 -60.49
CA THR A 597 -2.23 -0.12 -60.81
C THR A 597 -0.72 0.16 -60.83
N GLY A 598 -0.29 1.07 -61.70
CA GLY A 598 1.12 1.44 -61.87
C GLY A 598 1.79 0.79 -63.10
N LYS A 599 3.09 0.51 -63.02
CA LYS A 599 3.89 -0.05 -64.13
C LYS A 599 4.17 -1.53 -63.93
N ILE A 600 3.79 -2.34 -64.91
CA ILE A 600 4.20 -3.75 -65.00
C ILE A 600 5.44 -3.81 -65.90
N TYR A 601 6.51 -4.44 -65.41
CA TYR A 601 7.67 -4.82 -66.23
C TYR A 601 7.67 -6.33 -66.39
N ALA A 602 7.56 -6.81 -67.62
CA ALA A 602 7.62 -8.23 -67.98
C ALA A 602 8.56 -8.42 -69.17
N THR A 603 9.15 -9.61 -69.30
CA THR A 603 10.03 -9.95 -70.44
C THR A 603 9.22 -10.46 -71.65
N ASP A 604 8.06 -11.04 -71.40
CA ASP A 604 7.08 -11.54 -72.36
C ASP A 604 5.68 -11.54 -71.69
N GLY A 605 4.60 -11.68 -72.45
CA GLY A 605 3.24 -11.72 -71.90
C GLY A 605 2.15 -11.98 -72.94
N GLU A 606 1.30 -12.97 -72.67
CA GLU A 606 0.11 -13.29 -73.47
C GLU A 606 -1.13 -12.60 -72.89
N PHE A 607 -1.88 -11.87 -73.73
CA PHE A 607 -3.12 -11.20 -73.35
C PHE A 607 -4.29 -11.78 -74.17
N ASN A 608 -5.23 -12.44 -73.49
CA ASN A 608 -6.41 -13.04 -74.12
C ASN A 608 -7.67 -12.31 -73.63
N GLY A 609 -8.24 -11.45 -74.48
CA GLY A 609 -9.37 -10.57 -74.17
C GLY A 609 -9.19 -9.16 -74.74
N THR A 610 -9.94 -8.20 -74.20
CA THR A 610 -9.85 -6.79 -74.59
C THR A 610 -8.70 -6.10 -73.86
N VAL A 611 -7.83 -5.40 -74.59
CA VAL A 611 -6.75 -4.57 -74.00
C VAL A 611 -6.95 -3.13 -74.43
N TYR A 612 -7.14 -2.22 -73.46
CA TYR A 612 -7.19 -0.78 -73.69
C TYR A 612 -5.78 -0.19 -73.51
N ILE A 613 -5.26 0.47 -74.54
CA ILE A 613 -3.89 0.99 -74.57
C ILE A 613 -3.89 2.40 -75.16
N GLU A 614 -3.47 3.40 -74.37
CA GLU A 614 -3.33 4.79 -74.86
C GLU A 614 -2.15 4.94 -75.83
N LYS A 615 -1.09 4.13 -75.63
CA LYS A 615 0.14 4.17 -76.44
C LYS A 615 0.81 2.80 -76.54
N LEU A 616 0.68 2.15 -77.70
CA LEU A 616 1.48 1.00 -78.09
C LEU A 616 2.77 1.47 -78.79
N ILE A 617 3.89 0.75 -78.61
CA ILE A 617 5.18 1.05 -79.24
C ILE A 617 5.79 -0.26 -79.77
N GLY A 618 5.76 -0.46 -81.09
CA GLY A 618 6.29 -1.65 -81.77
C GLY A 618 5.63 -1.90 -83.14
N ASP A 619 6.32 -2.61 -84.04
CA ASP A 619 6.02 -2.69 -85.47
C ASP A 619 4.84 -3.62 -85.87
N VAL A 620 3.66 -3.38 -85.29
CA VAL A 620 2.40 -4.03 -85.66
C VAL A 620 1.57 -3.16 -86.63
N SER A 621 1.65 -1.83 -86.53
CA SER A 621 1.04 -0.89 -87.49
C SER A 621 1.69 0.51 -87.38
N ASN A 622 2.33 0.99 -88.45
CA ASN A 622 3.02 2.28 -88.48
C ASN A 622 2.31 3.26 -89.42
N THR A 623 1.90 4.43 -88.89
CA THR A 623 1.16 5.45 -89.65
C THR A 623 2.01 6.69 -89.89
N TYR A 624 2.10 7.14 -91.14
CA TYR A 624 2.87 8.30 -91.58
C TYR A 624 1.93 9.34 -92.22
N ILE A 625 2.29 10.63 -92.20
CA ILE A 625 1.57 11.69 -92.92
C ILE A 625 2.54 12.35 -93.89
N ILE A 626 2.19 12.36 -95.18
CA ILE A 626 3.01 12.89 -96.26
C ILE A 626 2.34 14.11 -96.91
N THR A 627 3.17 15.12 -97.21
CA THR A 627 2.77 16.44 -97.73
C THR A 627 3.21 16.55 -99.21
N PRO A 628 2.49 17.29 -100.08
CA PRO A 628 2.90 17.53 -101.47
C PRO A 628 4.39 17.86 -101.64
N GLY A 629 5.04 17.22 -102.62
CA GLY A 629 6.47 17.35 -102.91
C GLY A 629 7.40 16.53 -101.99
N ALA A 630 6.95 16.18 -100.78
CA ALA A 630 7.77 15.47 -99.80
C ALA A 630 8.00 13.99 -100.15
N THR A 631 8.96 13.36 -99.46
CA THR A 631 9.26 11.93 -99.57
C THR A 631 9.43 11.34 -98.18
N VAL A 632 8.81 10.18 -97.94
CA VAL A 632 8.93 9.37 -96.71
C VAL A 632 9.70 8.10 -97.04
N ILE A 633 10.70 7.76 -96.23
CA ILE A 633 11.42 6.48 -96.34
C ILE A 633 10.84 5.51 -95.30
N ILE A 634 10.57 4.29 -95.74
CA ILE A 634 10.16 3.16 -94.91
C ILE A 634 11.28 2.14 -94.97
N GLU A 635 11.94 1.92 -93.83
CA GLU A 635 13.13 1.07 -93.74
C GLU A 635 12.82 -0.41 -93.92
N PRO A 636 13.78 -1.25 -94.37
CA PRO A 636 13.57 -2.68 -94.58
C PRO A 636 13.08 -3.42 -93.32
N GLU A 637 12.11 -4.32 -93.49
CA GLU A 637 11.69 -5.25 -92.43
C GLU A 637 11.67 -6.69 -92.91
N LYS A 638 11.77 -7.64 -91.99
CA LYS A 638 11.93 -9.09 -92.28
C LYS A 638 10.71 -9.77 -92.93
N TYR A 639 9.66 -9.02 -93.26
CA TYR A 639 8.40 -9.49 -93.82
C TYR A 639 7.83 -8.51 -94.85
N ASP A 640 6.98 -9.02 -95.75
CA ASP A 640 6.18 -8.17 -96.64
C ASP A 640 5.30 -7.21 -95.80
N ARG A 641 5.06 -6.01 -96.33
CA ARG A 641 4.18 -5.00 -95.74
C ARG A 641 3.27 -4.40 -96.81
N ILE A 642 2.08 -3.95 -96.44
CA ILE A 642 1.21 -3.15 -97.30
C ILE A 642 1.21 -1.71 -96.82
N ILE A 643 1.49 -0.78 -97.72
CA ILE A 643 1.20 0.64 -97.55
C ILE A 643 -0.21 0.88 -98.08
N ILE A 644 -1.09 1.45 -97.26
CA ILE A 644 -2.44 1.87 -97.63
C ILE A 644 -2.49 3.40 -97.57
N CYS A 645 -2.94 4.03 -98.65
CA CYS A 645 -3.29 5.45 -98.73
C CYS A 645 -4.83 5.55 -98.73
N PRO A 646 -5.48 5.83 -97.57
CA PRO A 646 -6.94 5.83 -97.47
C PRO A 646 -7.60 6.90 -98.33
N SER A 647 -6.96 8.06 -98.48
CA SER A 647 -7.36 9.11 -99.43
C SER A 647 -6.22 10.07 -99.75
N ILE A 648 -6.05 10.39 -101.03
CA ILE A 648 -5.27 11.53 -101.52
C ILE A 648 -6.20 12.41 -102.37
N SER A 649 -6.10 13.73 -102.24
CA SER A 649 -7.04 14.65 -102.89
C SER A 649 -6.39 15.92 -103.46
N ILE A 650 -6.97 16.40 -104.56
CA ILE A 650 -6.64 17.64 -105.25
C ILE A 650 -7.93 18.43 -105.47
N ALA A 651 -7.92 19.70 -105.07
CA ALA A 651 -8.97 20.66 -105.38
C ALA A 651 -8.32 21.96 -105.88
N ARG A 652 -9.15 22.98 -106.14
CA ARG A 652 -8.70 24.34 -106.38
C ARG A 652 -9.74 25.33 -105.87
N GLU A 653 -9.32 26.56 -105.66
CA GLU A 653 -10.25 27.67 -105.51
C GLU A 653 -10.79 28.14 -106.87
N SER A 654 -11.88 28.91 -106.84
CA SER A 654 -12.47 29.54 -108.03
C SER A 654 -11.44 30.41 -108.75
N SER A 655 -11.19 30.18 -110.04
CA SER A 655 -10.14 30.88 -110.79
C SER A 655 -10.61 31.34 -112.17
N THR A 656 -10.06 32.45 -112.65
CA THR A 656 -10.36 33.00 -113.99
C THR A 656 -9.60 32.30 -115.12
N ARG A 657 -8.62 31.45 -114.79
CA ARG A 657 -7.84 30.66 -115.75
C ARG A 657 -8.37 29.23 -115.84
N ARG A 658 -8.51 28.73 -117.07
CA ARG A 658 -8.70 27.29 -117.29
C ARG A 658 -7.41 26.51 -117.04
N LEU A 659 -7.54 25.37 -116.39
CA LEU A 659 -6.46 24.42 -116.15
C LEU A 659 -6.78 23.09 -116.85
N TYR A 660 -5.73 22.35 -117.20
CA TYR A 660 -5.84 21.03 -117.85
C TYR A 660 -4.81 20.08 -117.24
N ASN A 661 -5.17 18.79 -117.13
CA ASN A 661 -4.30 17.69 -116.70
C ASN A 661 -3.60 17.89 -115.32
N MET A 662 -4.24 18.61 -114.39
CA MET A 662 -3.71 18.82 -113.03
C MET A 662 -3.95 17.56 -112.17
N PHE A 663 -2.91 17.10 -111.46
CA PHE A 663 -2.98 15.87 -110.65
C PHE A 663 -2.12 15.91 -109.38
N VAL A 664 -2.45 15.00 -108.47
CA VAL A 664 -1.59 14.53 -107.37
C VAL A 664 -1.42 13.02 -107.46
N ALA A 665 -0.26 12.50 -107.09
CA ALA A 665 0.04 11.08 -107.06
C ALA A 665 1.02 10.71 -105.94
N LEU A 666 0.96 9.46 -105.48
CA LEU A 666 2.01 8.86 -104.67
C LEU A 666 2.79 7.84 -105.50
N GLN A 667 4.12 7.93 -105.40
CA GLN A 667 5.07 7.05 -106.07
C GLN A 667 5.85 6.23 -105.06
N LYS A 668 5.87 4.90 -105.20
CA LYS A 668 6.82 4.03 -104.49
C LYS A 668 8.02 3.79 -105.40
N ASN A 669 9.21 4.17 -104.95
CA ASN A 669 10.48 3.98 -105.69
C ASN A 669 10.39 4.51 -107.14
N GLY A 670 9.66 5.61 -107.35
CA GLY A 670 9.43 6.25 -108.65
C GLY A 670 8.19 5.76 -109.43
N VAL A 671 7.53 4.68 -109.01
CA VAL A 671 6.35 4.11 -109.70
C VAL A 671 5.06 4.55 -109.00
N GLU A 672 4.13 5.14 -109.75
CA GLU A 672 2.81 5.57 -109.22
C GLU A 672 1.95 4.38 -108.80
N PHE A 673 1.36 4.46 -107.60
CA PHE A 673 0.41 3.45 -107.09
C PHE A 673 -0.96 4.02 -106.70
N VAL A 674 -1.08 5.35 -106.56
CA VAL A 674 -2.35 6.06 -106.46
C VAL A 674 -2.20 7.45 -107.07
N ARG A 675 -3.21 7.89 -107.83
CA ARG A 675 -3.30 9.20 -108.47
C ARG A 675 -4.72 9.73 -108.36
N ALA A 676 -4.87 11.01 -108.03
CA ALA A 676 -6.11 11.76 -108.16
C ALA A 676 -5.90 12.90 -109.17
N ASN A 677 -6.78 13.00 -110.17
CA ASN A 677 -6.76 14.09 -111.15
C ASN A 677 -7.86 15.09 -110.80
N LEU A 678 -7.60 16.38 -111.00
CA LEU A 678 -8.63 17.41 -110.92
C LEU A 678 -9.60 17.25 -112.11
N GLY A 679 -10.91 17.34 -111.85
CA GLY A 679 -11.94 17.23 -112.89
C GLY A 679 -11.96 18.41 -113.86
N VAL A 680 -12.79 18.31 -114.91
CA VAL A 680 -12.86 19.35 -115.95
C VAL A 680 -13.41 20.69 -115.46
N ASP A 681 -12.98 21.75 -116.14
CA ASP A 681 -13.24 23.14 -115.76
C ASP A 681 -14.63 23.65 -116.20
N PHE A 682 -15.57 23.66 -115.25
CA PHE A 682 -16.92 24.20 -115.42
C PHE A 682 -16.99 25.69 -115.13
N LYS A 683 -17.65 26.46 -116.01
CA LYS A 683 -17.99 27.87 -115.77
C LYS A 683 -19.07 27.94 -114.69
N VAL A 684 -18.82 28.72 -113.64
CA VAL A 684 -19.76 28.94 -112.52
C VAL A 684 -20.11 30.40 -112.28
N GLY A 685 -19.46 31.34 -112.97
CA GLY A 685 -19.81 32.75 -112.89
C GLY A 685 -19.09 33.64 -113.90
N LEU A 686 -19.40 34.93 -113.81
CA LEU A 686 -18.65 36.04 -114.38
C LEU A 686 -18.26 36.96 -113.21
N THR A 687 -17.02 37.43 -113.17
CA THR A 687 -16.60 38.49 -112.22
C THR A 687 -16.85 39.89 -112.79
N ASP A 688 -16.71 40.02 -114.10
CA ASP A 688 -16.93 41.24 -114.87
C ASP A 688 -17.31 40.87 -116.32
N SER A 689 -17.32 41.83 -117.25
CA SER A 689 -17.70 41.62 -118.65
C SER A 689 -16.71 40.78 -119.48
N GLU A 690 -15.47 40.59 -119.02
CA GLU A 690 -14.41 39.88 -119.76
C GLU A 690 -13.93 38.61 -119.02
N HIS A 691 -14.01 38.56 -117.70
CA HIS A 691 -13.50 37.44 -116.89
C HIS A 691 -14.59 36.43 -116.47
N THR A 692 -14.39 35.19 -116.87
CA THR A 692 -15.19 34.03 -116.46
C THR A 692 -14.57 33.31 -115.27
N ILE A 693 -15.37 33.05 -114.23
CA ILE A 693 -14.96 32.16 -113.13
C ILE A 693 -15.17 30.70 -113.55
N PHE A 694 -14.12 29.90 -113.43
CA PHE A 694 -14.18 28.44 -113.50
C PHE A 694 -13.97 27.84 -112.10
N THR A 695 -14.74 26.79 -111.79
CA THR A 695 -14.40 25.82 -110.74
C THR A 695 -14.01 24.50 -111.39
N ALA A 696 -13.53 23.54 -110.60
CA ALA A 696 -13.27 22.18 -111.08
C ALA A 696 -13.75 21.17 -110.04
N THR A 697 -14.22 20.01 -110.48
CA THR A 697 -14.61 18.92 -109.58
C THR A 697 -13.36 18.41 -108.83
N PRO A 698 -13.35 18.39 -107.49
CA PRO A 698 -12.22 17.86 -106.74
C PRO A 698 -11.93 16.39 -107.09
N GLY A 699 -10.65 16.07 -107.27
CA GLY A 699 -10.19 14.69 -107.41
C GLY A 699 -9.93 14.09 -106.04
N ILE A 700 -10.48 12.90 -105.77
CA ILE A 700 -10.13 12.07 -104.61
C ILE A 700 -9.84 10.66 -105.12
N SER A 701 -8.80 10.03 -104.57
CA SER A 701 -8.40 8.66 -104.93
C SER A 701 -7.83 7.94 -103.71
N CYS A 702 -7.87 6.61 -103.71
CA CYS A 702 -7.28 5.76 -102.69
C CYS A 702 -6.52 4.61 -103.36
N GLY A 703 -5.59 3.99 -102.64
CA GLY A 703 -4.78 2.92 -103.21
C GLY A 703 -3.81 2.30 -102.22
N SER A 704 -3.17 1.21 -102.62
CA SER A 704 -2.20 0.50 -101.79
C SER A 704 -1.06 -0.07 -102.62
N VAL A 705 0.08 -0.32 -101.98
CA VAL A 705 1.26 -0.91 -102.61
C VAL A 705 2.02 -1.78 -101.62
N ILE A 706 2.59 -2.88 -102.11
CA ILE A 706 3.35 -3.84 -101.30
C ILE A 706 4.80 -3.38 -101.21
N ILE A 707 5.37 -3.41 -100.01
CA ILE A 707 6.83 -3.46 -99.76
C ILE A 707 7.19 -4.93 -99.55
N LYS A 708 8.24 -5.42 -100.20
CA LYS A 708 8.73 -6.78 -100.00
C LYS A 708 9.57 -6.93 -98.74
N ALA A 709 9.64 -8.14 -98.20
CA ALA A 709 10.58 -8.47 -97.13
C ALA A 709 12.00 -8.03 -97.50
N ASN A 710 12.64 -7.30 -96.60
CA ASN A 710 13.95 -6.64 -96.72
C ASN A 710 14.05 -5.55 -97.82
N GLU A 711 12.94 -5.10 -98.40
CA GLU A 711 12.92 -3.97 -99.34
C GLU A 711 12.80 -2.62 -98.60
N ARG A 712 13.64 -1.65 -98.97
CA ARG A 712 13.51 -0.24 -98.57
C ARG A 712 12.56 0.47 -99.53
N ALA A 713 11.56 1.18 -99.01
CA ALA A 713 10.57 1.88 -99.84
C ALA A 713 10.63 3.40 -99.64
N SER A 714 10.86 4.13 -100.73
CA SER A 714 10.78 5.58 -100.81
C SER A 714 9.42 5.98 -101.39
N ILE A 715 8.57 6.61 -100.58
CA ILE A 715 7.24 7.06 -100.97
C ILE A 715 7.26 8.57 -101.19
N LYS A 716 7.13 9.00 -102.45
CA LYS A 716 7.13 10.42 -102.83
C LYS A 716 5.72 10.89 -103.19
N TYR A 717 5.32 12.03 -102.65
CA TYR A 717 4.12 12.75 -103.07
C TYR A 717 4.50 13.67 -104.22
N VAL A 718 3.98 13.40 -105.41
CA VAL A 718 4.13 14.23 -106.60
C VAL A 718 2.83 15.03 -106.83
N ALA A 719 2.96 16.30 -107.19
CA ALA A 719 1.85 17.17 -107.58
C ALA A 719 2.23 17.94 -108.84
N SER A 720 1.22 18.38 -109.60
CA SER A 720 1.44 19.30 -110.72
C SER A 720 1.75 20.72 -110.25
N ASP A 721 2.65 21.41 -110.94
CA ASP A 721 3.07 22.77 -110.56
C ASP A 721 2.02 23.82 -110.99
N ASN A 722 1.27 24.35 -110.03
CA ASN A 722 0.38 25.49 -110.21
C ASN A 722 0.01 26.12 -108.86
N SER A 723 0.10 27.46 -108.77
CA SER A 723 -0.16 28.22 -107.53
C SER A 723 -1.61 28.16 -107.02
N ASN A 724 -2.57 27.78 -107.86
CA ASN A 724 -4.00 27.91 -107.55
C ASN A 724 -4.63 26.58 -107.09
N LEU A 725 -3.83 25.56 -106.78
CA LEU A 725 -4.29 24.25 -106.33
C LEU A 725 -4.33 24.13 -104.80
N ILE A 726 -5.42 23.56 -104.28
CA ILE A 726 -5.52 23.12 -102.89
C ILE A 726 -5.02 21.67 -102.84
N LEU A 727 -3.86 21.46 -102.23
CA LEU A 727 -3.17 20.17 -102.16
C LEU A 727 -3.12 19.66 -100.72
N ASN A 728 -3.90 18.63 -100.40
CA ASN A 728 -4.02 18.11 -99.04
C ASN A 728 -2.87 17.16 -98.68
N LYS A 729 -2.47 17.14 -97.41
CA LYS A 729 -1.66 16.06 -96.84
C LYS A 729 -2.44 14.74 -96.87
N THR A 730 -1.75 13.62 -97.02
CA THR A 730 -2.36 12.29 -97.02
C THR A 730 -1.68 11.37 -96.00
N THR A 731 -2.44 10.41 -95.47
CA THR A 731 -2.00 9.44 -94.49
C THR A 731 -1.59 8.14 -95.17
N LEU A 732 -0.45 7.57 -94.78
CA LEU A 732 0.01 6.25 -95.19
C LEU A 732 -0.04 5.32 -93.97
N ILE A 733 -0.81 4.25 -94.06
CA ILE A 733 -0.86 3.20 -93.03
C ILE A 733 -0.02 2.04 -93.54
N VAL A 734 1.10 1.76 -92.87
CA VAL A 734 2.02 0.66 -93.18
C VAL A 734 1.79 -0.46 -92.18
N ILE A 735 1.15 -1.52 -92.64
CA ILE A 735 0.89 -2.74 -91.86
C ILE A 735 1.72 -3.90 -92.39
N LYS A 736 1.99 -4.86 -91.51
CA LYS A 736 2.48 -6.19 -91.91
C LYS A 736 1.49 -6.83 -92.89
N LYS A 737 2.02 -7.50 -93.93
CA LYS A 737 1.23 -8.22 -94.93
C LYS A 737 1.02 -9.68 -94.53
#